data_AF-A0AAD3TZB5-F1
#
_entry.id   AF-A0AAD3TZB5-F1
#
_cell.length_a   1.000
_cell.length_b   1.000
_cell.length_c   1.000
_cell.angle_alpha   90.00
_cell.angle_beta   90.00
_cell.angle_gamma   90.00
#
_symmetry.space_group_name_H-M   'P 1'
#
loop_
_entity.id
_entity.type
_entity.pdbx_description
1 polymer ?
#
loop_
_entity_poly.entity_id
_entity_poly.type
_entity_poly.pdbx_seq_one_letter_code
_entity_poly.pdbx_strand_id
1 'polypeptide(L)'
;MFCLGPRDKGSIRLSDEDSESDCVLEEIYADEKARAVAPPSEDDMQARLKDLRRVISDAKFDWYVVPSQDEHMSEYTADSDKRRDWISGFDGSAGTALVPSADIDGDALLFVDSRYWIVAEKMVPKKGWKVVRVGATGANGDAAVAGGWTEYVSNDLPDGSRVGIDPKLISVDFARTIEARLSVVQTRLIPHKENLVDAVHKPSPRSLNPLTHYPFMLSGEKTDAKLKRIRTQLTKYSHSDQWIYLLPTITTVPWLLNYRGSDVEYTPVAFAYCVLTATECALFVDKRKVQDDNQMLADFDHAGVKLKAYGVDEVQKFVQASVKSFGGKNVQIFAARTTSWALAKACEPAHVNTITCPVDDAKVQKNPVELQNFRNAYLRDGRAMVRWMAWLENRLVKESKDVGEWAAAMVLARYRRQEDMYAGAAYGDISATGPNAASGHYAPTRGNETKIDIATPYVIDSGPQYLDATIDTTRTLFMGKDPSADLKRQYTRVLQGYLAVANATFPLGADASGLNAFSRKFLWEDGLDYGHGLGHGVANYGTVHEFPTGFVHGFSFKPGHVTTIEPGFYLEGKYGMRIESTFICKEIETQFEFSTKWLGFECVTRVPIDNRLVDWALLTKDEIKSLNEYNRMVEDALVPLLDDDLDKDARDWVKKMCKPHFIWPWTVEINAALVNIAPPSLPYAASMGLFDDHLAFTTPTGPSALPPTGTHLLVTDALTASANVVLYHLFTSASAARVPIIWVDFRHETLASFDTVLRRLGSPLKRVTYIAPSPLPPSLQPSSTSSSPQPALFDEEPTMAPTVAAVRTALQSSPKALVVLDGLSELFDMGFNPICITQAVRALLSDARAAGGCVVSTAHENEELARRLLRLGPWWRVSGLTPRSGEVSGEISAIRGGSGSTGPAVSRAKAVQFRLEPAAVRAFPKGTGRGYL
;
A
#
# COMPACT_ATOMS: atom_id res chain seq x y z
N MET A 1 24.62 18.88 10.35
CA MET A 1 25.66 18.43 11.29
C MET A 1 25.81 19.48 12.39
N PHE A 2 25.09 19.32 13.49
CA PHE A 2 25.53 19.70 14.83
C PHE A 2 24.91 18.68 15.77
N CYS A 3 25.78 18.04 16.55
CA CYS A 3 25.43 17.14 17.63
C CYS A 3 24.47 17.86 18.58
N LEU A 4 23.31 17.26 18.83
CA LEU A 4 22.52 17.56 20.02
C LEU A 4 23.41 17.20 21.21
N GLY A 5 23.97 18.21 21.88
CA GLY A 5 24.62 18.01 23.16
C GLY A 5 23.61 17.38 24.14
N PRO A 6 24.06 16.52 25.05
CA PRO A 6 23.17 15.85 26.00
C PRO A 6 22.55 16.92 26.90
N ARG A 7 21.30 17.31 26.62
CA ARG A 7 20.45 17.83 27.69
C ARG A 7 20.21 16.67 28.64
N ASP A 8 20.39 16.93 29.92
CA ASP A 8 20.29 15.96 31.01
C ASP A 8 19.25 14.89 30.71
N LYS A 9 19.73 13.64 30.67
CA LYS A 9 18.89 12.44 30.83
C LYS A 9 18.30 12.49 32.24
N GLY A 10 17.39 13.43 32.48
CA GLY A 10 16.49 13.40 33.60
C GLY A 10 15.65 12.16 33.40
N SER A 11 16.00 11.11 34.14
CA SER A 11 15.31 9.84 34.13
C SER A 11 13.83 10.06 34.43
N ILE A 12 12.98 9.98 33.41
CA ILE A 12 11.67 9.36 33.60
C ILE A 12 11.90 7.87 33.37
N ARG A 13 12.69 7.27 34.27
CA ARG A 13 12.69 5.83 34.49
C ARG A 13 11.52 5.59 35.43
N LEU A 14 10.48 4.95 34.93
CA LEU A 14 9.68 4.11 35.80
C LEU A 14 10.62 3.00 36.28
N SER A 15 10.65 2.77 37.59
CA SER A 15 11.51 1.78 38.25
C SER A 15 11.27 0.38 37.69
N ASP A 16 12.27 -0.50 37.83
CA ASP A 16 12.24 -1.90 37.37
C ASP A 16 11.06 -2.73 37.92
N GLU A 17 10.31 -2.19 38.90
CA GLU A 17 9.07 -2.77 39.44
C GLU A 17 7.86 -2.68 38.47
N ASP A 18 7.89 -1.82 37.44
CA ASP A 18 6.81 -1.71 36.44
C ASP A 18 6.93 -2.69 35.26
N SER A 19 7.87 -3.64 35.37
CA SER A 19 8.04 -4.74 34.41
C SER A 19 7.02 -5.88 34.61
N GLU A 20 6.20 -5.83 35.66
CA GLU A 20 5.06 -6.73 35.85
C GLU A 20 3.85 -6.28 35.02
N SER A 21 3.81 -6.82 33.81
CA SER A 21 2.84 -6.60 32.73
C SER A 21 1.33 -6.68 33.05
N ASP A 22 0.94 -7.16 34.24
CA ASP A 22 -0.48 -7.32 34.64
C ASP A 22 -0.95 -6.14 35.53
N CYS A 23 -0.09 -5.56 36.38
CA CYS A 23 -0.40 -4.34 37.17
C CYS A 23 -0.66 -3.11 36.30
N VAL A 24 0.06 -2.98 35.19
CA VAL A 24 -0.07 -1.86 34.25
C VAL A 24 -1.43 -1.84 33.55
N LEU A 25 -1.90 -3.01 33.12
CA LEU A 25 -3.22 -3.11 32.51
C LEU A 25 -4.28 -2.75 33.55
N GLU A 26 -4.15 -3.24 34.79
CA GLU A 26 -5.05 -2.90 35.90
C GLU A 26 -5.05 -1.40 36.26
N GLU A 27 -3.92 -0.72 36.24
CA GLU A 27 -3.81 0.74 36.47
C GLU A 27 -4.43 1.55 35.33
N ILE A 28 -4.18 1.18 34.07
CA ILE A 28 -4.82 1.79 32.89
C ILE A 28 -6.34 1.55 32.95
N TYR A 29 -6.76 0.35 33.37
CA TYR A 29 -8.16 0.05 33.64
C TYR A 29 -8.69 0.86 34.84
N ALA A 30 -7.91 1.23 35.84
CA ALA A 30 -8.40 2.02 36.97
C ALA A 30 -8.65 3.50 36.62
N ASP A 31 -7.69 4.17 35.95
CA ASP A 31 -7.75 5.62 35.67
C ASP A 31 -8.89 6.01 34.71
N GLU A 32 -9.16 5.20 33.68
CA GLU A 32 -10.23 5.52 32.73
C GLU A 32 -11.64 5.09 33.17
N LYS A 33 -11.78 4.23 34.19
CA LYS A 33 -13.11 3.90 34.74
C LYS A 33 -13.77 5.13 35.36
N ALA A 34 -12.97 6.14 35.70
CA ALA A 34 -13.42 7.44 36.16
C ALA A 34 -13.89 8.39 35.03
N ARG A 35 -13.64 8.07 33.75
CA ARG A 35 -13.87 8.98 32.60
C ARG A 35 -14.93 8.52 31.58
N ALA A 36 -15.34 7.25 31.56
CA ALA A 36 -16.28 6.75 30.56
C ALA A 36 -17.73 7.22 30.81
N VAL A 37 -18.32 7.93 29.85
CA VAL A 37 -19.75 8.29 29.82
C VAL A 37 -20.52 7.16 29.11
N ALA A 38 -21.57 6.64 29.73
CA ALA A 38 -22.41 5.63 29.11
C ALA A 38 -23.14 6.20 27.86
N PRO A 39 -23.29 5.41 26.78
CA PRO A 39 -24.05 5.85 25.62
C PRO A 39 -25.51 6.14 26.00
N PRO A 40 -26.19 7.09 25.30
CA PRO A 40 -27.57 7.44 25.61
C PRO A 40 -28.51 6.25 25.38
N SER A 41 -29.57 6.16 26.20
CA SER A 41 -30.60 5.13 26.00
C SER A 41 -31.44 5.42 24.75
N GLU A 42 -32.07 4.38 24.18
CA GLU A 42 -32.99 4.54 23.05
C GLU A 42 -34.11 5.55 23.37
N ASP A 43 -34.66 5.51 24.59
CA ASP A 43 -35.71 6.43 25.06
C ASP A 43 -35.21 7.89 25.10
N ASP A 44 -33.98 8.12 25.56
CA ASP A 44 -33.37 9.46 25.53
C ASP A 44 -33.24 9.95 24.09
N MET A 45 -32.78 9.10 23.16
CA MET A 45 -32.62 9.46 21.75
C MET A 45 -33.96 9.76 21.08
N GLN A 46 -35.02 9.01 21.40
CA GLN A 46 -36.39 9.31 20.95
C GLN A 46 -36.90 10.65 21.48
N ALA A 47 -36.61 10.97 22.74
CA ALA A 47 -36.99 12.26 23.33
C ALA A 47 -36.28 13.42 22.63
N ARG A 48 -34.96 13.31 22.38
CA ARG A 48 -34.18 14.30 21.62
C ARG A 48 -34.75 14.54 20.24
N LEU A 49 -35.07 13.47 19.51
CA LEU A 49 -35.66 13.57 18.18
C LEU A 49 -37.03 14.27 18.22
N LYS A 50 -37.89 13.91 19.18
CA LYS A 50 -39.21 14.52 19.35
C LYS A 50 -39.11 16.02 19.65
N ASP A 51 -38.22 16.43 20.54
CA ASP A 51 -38.04 17.83 20.88
C ASP A 51 -37.50 18.63 19.68
N LEU A 52 -36.54 18.08 18.94
CA LEU A 52 -36.03 18.73 17.73
C LEU A 52 -37.11 18.88 16.65
N ARG A 53 -37.92 17.84 16.42
CA ARG A 53 -39.06 17.88 15.47
C ARG A 53 -40.03 19.01 15.77
N ARG A 54 -40.33 19.24 17.05
CA ARG A 54 -41.20 20.34 17.49
C ARG A 54 -40.60 21.70 17.12
N VAL A 55 -39.34 21.95 17.46
CA VAL A 55 -38.71 23.25 17.18
C VAL A 55 -38.50 23.49 15.67
N ILE A 56 -38.35 22.44 14.87
CA ILE A 56 -38.35 22.54 13.39
C ILE A 56 -39.71 23.03 12.89
N SER A 57 -40.82 22.47 13.40
CA SER A 57 -42.19 22.90 13.06
C SER A 57 -42.44 24.35 13.52
N ASP A 58 -42.04 24.70 14.75
CA ASP A 58 -42.16 26.07 15.29
C ASP A 58 -41.40 27.10 14.45
N ALA A 59 -40.22 26.72 13.94
CA ALA A 59 -39.40 27.52 13.02
C ALA A 59 -39.97 27.58 11.59
N LYS A 60 -41.09 26.90 11.33
CA LYS A 60 -41.77 26.82 10.02
C LYS A 60 -40.87 26.20 8.95
N PHE A 61 -40.12 25.17 9.30
CA PHE A 61 -39.41 24.33 8.35
C PHE A 61 -40.10 22.97 8.24
N ASP A 62 -39.94 22.36 7.08
CA ASP A 62 -40.43 21.01 6.81
C ASP A 62 -39.31 19.99 7.11
N TRP A 63 -38.06 20.37 6.85
CA TRP A 63 -36.87 19.57 7.15
C TRP A 63 -35.74 20.45 7.68
N TYR A 64 -34.87 19.88 8.51
CA TYR A 64 -33.68 20.56 9.04
C TYR A 64 -32.42 19.73 8.84
N VAL A 65 -31.37 20.37 8.35
CA VAL A 65 -30.08 19.74 8.09
C VAL A 65 -29.15 19.92 9.28
N VAL A 66 -28.62 18.82 9.80
CA VAL A 66 -27.61 18.80 10.87
C VAL A 66 -26.34 18.12 10.34
N PRO A 67 -25.39 18.90 9.79
CA PRO A 67 -24.13 18.38 9.28
C PRO A 67 -23.15 18.07 10.43
N SER A 68 -21.99 17.52 10.09
CA SER A 68 -20.91 17.22 11.06
C SER A 68 -20.03 18.42 11.36
N GLN A 69 -19.92 19.32 10.39
CA GLN A 69 -18.97 20.43 10.38
C GLN A 69 -19.34 21.51 11.41
N ASP A 70 -18.33 22.21 11.90
CA ASP A 70 -18.46 23.44 12.69
C ASP A 70 -18.43 24.69 11.78
N GLU A 71 -18.36 25.89 12.39
CA GLU A 71 -18.31 27.16 11.66
C GLU A 71 -17.01 27.43 10.87
N HIS A 72 -16.05 26.51 10.97
CA HIS A 72 -14.73 26.56 10.35
C HIS A 72 -14.51 25.43 9.33
N MET A 73 -15.55 24.63 9.06
CA MET A 73 -15.53 23.45 8.19
C MET A 73 -14.54 22.38 8.67
N SER A 74 -14.38 22.24 9.98
CA SER A 74 -13.51 21.21 10.57
C SER A 74 -14.05 19.81 10.31
N GLU A 75 -13.15 18.85 10.10
CA GLU A 75 -13.52 17.43 9.98
C GLU A 75 -13.85 16.83 11.35
N TYR A 76 -12.90 16.93 12.29
CA TYR A 76 -13.15 16.68 13.70
C TYR A 76 -13.67 17.96 14.34
N THR A 77 -14.73 17.85 15.13
CA THR A 77 -15.33 19.00 15.82
C THR A 77 -15.16 18.87 17.33
N ALA A 78 -15.08 20.02 18.00
CA ALA A 78 -15.09 20.06 19.46
C ALA A 78 -16.43 19.56 20.00
N ASP A 79 -16.46 19.10 21.25
CA ASP A 79 -17.69 18.60 21.89
C ASP A 79 -18.86 19.60 21.84
N SER A 80 -18.56 20.90 21.88
CA SER A 80 -19.55 21.98 21.75
C SER A 80 -20.28 22.00 20.41
N ASP A 81 -19.70 21.39 19.38
CA ASP A 81 -20.17 21.40 18.00
C ASP A 81 -20.61 20.00 17.50
N LYS A 82 -20.53 18.96 18.35
CA LYS A 82 -20.98 17.56 18.10
C LYS A 82 -22.51 17.41 18.06
N ARG A 83 -23.20 18.28 17.32
CA ARG A 83 -24.68 18.35 17.23
C ARG A 83 -25.29 17.11 16.58
N ARG A 84 -24.67 16.64 15.48
CA ARG A 84 -25.11 15.43 14.76
C ARG A 84 -24.95 14.18 15.62
N ASP A 85 -23.83 14.05 16.30
CA ASP A 85 -23.60 12.99 17.28
C ASP A 85 -24.70 13.03 18.36
N TRP A 86 -24.90 14.16 19.03
CA TRP A 86 -25.91 14.29 20.07
C TRP A 86 -27.33 13.88 19.64
N ILE A 87 -27.76 14.29 18.44
CA ILE A 87 -29.13 14.01 17.97
C ILE A 87 -29.29 12.59 17.41
N SER A 88 -28.25 12.00 16.81
CA SER A 88 -28.35 10.70 16.12
C SER A 88 -27.74 9.52 16.87
N GLY A 89 -26.90 9.77 17.88
CA GLY A 89 -26.08 8.78 18.56
C GLY A 89 -24.87 8.28 17.74
N PHE A 90 -24.68 8.78 16.51
CA PHE A 90 -23.57 8.38 15.65
C PHE A 90 -22.39 9.36 15.75
N ASP A 91 -21.24 8.85 16.21
CA ASP A 91 -20.04 9.62 16.59
C ASP A 91 -18.92 9.65 15.53
N GLY A 92 -19.07 8.96 14.39
CA GLY A 92 -18.04 8.94 13.34
C GLY A 92 -17.74 10.33 12.78
N SER A 93 -16.58 10.56 12.15
CA SER A 93 -16.16 11.92 11.74
C SER A 93 -17.01 12.54 10.61
N ALA A 94 -17.68 11.73 9.79
CA ALA A 94 -18.45 12.22 8.65
C ALA A 94 -19.88 11.67 8.61
N GLY A 95 -20.83 12.58 8.43
CA GLY A 95 -22.25 12.27 8.22
C GLY A 95 -23.10 13.53 8.10
N THR A 96 -24.33 13.38 7.65
CA THR A 96 -25.32 14.47 7.68
C THR A 96 -26.67 13.90 8.08
N ALA A 97 -27.27 14.48 9.13
CA ALA A 97 -28.63 14.15 9.50
C ALA A 97 -29.62 15.11 8.81
N LEU A 98 -30.73 14.56 8.32
CA LEU A 98 -31.86 15.30 7.77
C LEU A 98 -33.09 14.93 8.58
N VAL A 99 -33.58 15.88 9.38
CA VAL A 99 -34.65 15.65 10.37
C VAL A 99 -35.94 16.30 9.87
N PRO A 100 -37.05 15.56 9.72
CA PRO A 100 -38.34 16.16 9.35
C PRO A 100 -38.93 16.96 10.50
N SER A 101 -39.90 17.83 10.22
CA SER A 101 -40.69 18.50 11.25
C SER A 101 -41.65 17.53 11.95
N ALA A 102 -42.27 17.99 13.05
CA ALA A 102 -43.32 17.23 13.73
C ALA A 102 -44.59 17.02 12.87
N ASP A 103 -44.76 17.81 11.81
CA ASP A 103 -45.93 17.76 10.92
C ASP A 103 -45.77 16.73 9.79
N ILE A 104 -44.58 16.14 9.64
CA ILE A 104 -44.26 15.14 8.62
C ILE A 104 -44.13 13.77 9.29
N ASP A 105 -44.94 12.82 8.83
CA ASP A 105 -44.77 11.41 9.16
C ASP A 105 -43.65 10.80 8.31
N GLY A 106 -42.64 10.25 8.96
CA GLY A 106 -41.42 9.74 8.33
C GLY A 106 -40.29 9.60 9.34
N ASP A 107 -39.19 8.99 8.94
CA ASP A 107 -37.98 8.85 9.76
C ASP A 107 -37.00 10.01 9.52
N ALA A 108 -36.20 10.34 10.54
CA ALA A 108 -34.98 11.12 10.33
C ALA A 108 -33.96 10.28 9.55
N LEU A 109 -33.18 10.93 8.69
CA LEU A 109 -32.23 10.25 7.82
C LEU A 109 -30.81 10.58 8.23
N LEU A 110 -29.93 9.59 8.34
CA LEU A 110 -28.49 9.79 8.53
C LEU A 110 -27.74 9.32 7.29
N PHE A 111 -27.15 10.25 6.56
CA PHE A 111 -26.34 9.98 5.37
C PHE A 111 -24.88 9.78 5.76
N VAL A 112 -24.30 8.62 5.43
CA VAL A 112 -22.91 8.25 5.77
C VAL A 112 -22.21 7.54 4.61
N ASP A 113 -20.92 7.81 4.44
CA ASP A 113 -20.09 7.12 3.45
C ASP A 113 -19.64 5.74 3.93
N SER A 114 -19.04 4.95 3.03
CA SER A 114 -18.74 3.54 3.28
C SER A 114 -17.75 3.25 4.41
N ARG A 115 -17.02 4.25 4.90
CA ARG A 115 -16.18 4.08 6.09
C ARG A 115 -17.03 3.74 7.33
N TYR A 116 -18.28 4.21 7.33
CA TYR A 116 -19.15 4.23 8.50
C TYR A 116 -20.43 3.38 8.38
N TRP A 117 -20.71 2.72 7.26
CA TRP A 117 -21.97 1.99 7.06
C TRP A 117 -22.29 0.97 8.16
N ILE A 118 -21.30 0.13 8.49
CA ILE A 118 -21.47 -0.93 9.48
C ILE A 118 -21.65 -0.34 10.89
N VAL A 119 -20.89 0.71 11.21
CA VAL A 119 -20.89 1.33 12.55
C VAL A 119 -22.16 2.18 12.76
N ALA A 120 -22.56 2.98 11.77
CA ALA A 120 -23.78 3.77 11.82
C ALA A 120 -25.03 2.89 12.01
N GLU A 121 -25.11 1.74 11.32
CA GLU A 121 -26.21 0.79 11.49
C GLU A 121 -26.26 0.17 12.90
N LYS A 122 -25.16 0.15 13.65
CA LYS A 122 -25.14 -0.35 15.03
C LYS A 122 -25.46 0.74 16.06
N MET A 123 -25.06 1.98 15.79
CA MET A 123 -25.14 3.10 16.74
C MET A 123 -26.47 3.85 16.70
N VAL A 124 -27.04 4.04 15.50
CA VAL A 124 -28.25 4.86 15.33
C VAL A 124 -29.50 4.12 15.83
N PRO A 125 -30.43 4.80 16.53
CA PRO A 125 -31.72 4.25 16.92
C PRO A 125 -32.43 3.54 15.77
N LYS A 126 -33.09 2.41 16.05
CA LYS A 126 -33.87 1.72 15.00
C LYS A 126 -35.24 2.32 14.80
N LYS A 127 -35.74 3.06 15.79
CA LYS A 127 -37.03 3.74 15.72
C LYS A 127 -36.83 5.20 15.31
N GLY A 128 -37.60 5.70 14.35
CA GLY A 128 -37.60 7.12 13.96
C GLY A 128 -36.37 7.55 13.16
N TRP A 129 -35.45 6.64 12.82
CA TRP A 129 -34.23 6.90 12.07
C TRP A 129 -33.98 5.84 11.00
N LYS A 130 -33.38 6.28 9.90
CA LYS A 130 -32.90 5.43 8.82
C LYS A 130 -31.49 5.84 8.40
N VAL A 131 -30.57 4.89 8.37
CA VAL A 131 -29.23 5.10 7.81
C VAL A 131 -29.31 5.02 6.28
N VAL A 132 -28.74 6.00 5.60
CA VAL A 132 -28.65 6.08 4.15
C VAL A 132 -27.19 5.98 3.74
N ARG A 133 -26.86 4.90 3.02
CA ARG A 133 -25.52 4.63 2.50
C ARG A 133 -25.21 5.59 1.35
N VAL A 134 -24.11 6.34 1.44
CA VAL A 134 -23.63 7.27 0.41
C VAL A 134 -22.39 6.69 -0.29
N GLY A 135 -22.35 6.75 -1.62
CA GLY A 135 -21.21 6.28 -2.41
C GLY A 135 -21.52 6.12 -3.90
N ALA A 136 -20.49 6.12 -4.76
CA ALA A 136 -20.65 5.84 -6.18
C ALA A 136 -21.06 4.38 -6.40
N THR A 137 -22.08 4.15 -7.22
CA THR A 137 -22.58 2.82 -7.60
C THR A 137 -21.44 1.98 -8.21
N GLY A 138 -21.14 0.80 -7.65
CA GLY A 138 -20.19 -0.15 -8.24
C GLY A 138 -19.32 -0.92 -7.24
N ALA A 139 -18.69 -0.25 -6.27
CA ALA A 139 -17.81 -0.91 -5.29
C ALA A 139 -18.54 -1.44 -4.04
N ASN A 140 -19.80 -1.05 -3.87
CA ASN A 140 -20.34 -0.77 -2.55
C ASN A 140 -21.86 -1.10 -2.45
N GLY A 141 -22.39 -1.83 -3.43
CA GLY A 141 -23.77 -2.33 -3.47
C GLY A 141 -24.78 -1.38 -4.12
N ASP A 142 -25.88 -1.96 -4.64
CA ASP A 142 -26.92 -1.31 -5.45
C ASP A 142 -27.78 -0.29 -4.68
N ALA A 143 -27.55 -0.12 -3.37
CA ALA A 143 -28.37 0.69 -2.46
C ALA A 143 -27.74 2.04 -2.06
N ALA A 144 -26.55 2.39 -2.56
CA ALA A 144 -25.88 3.64 -2.21
C ALA A 144 -26.36 4.84 -3.06
N VAL A 145 -26.62 5.97 -2.41
CA VAL A 145 -27.00 7.24 -3.08
C VAL A 145 -25.75 8.05 -3.37
N ALA A 146 -25.53 8.45 -4.63
CA ALA A 146 -24.29 9.09 -5.06
C ALA A 146 -24.14 10.53 -4.53
N GLY A 147 -25.21 11.33 -4.52
CA GLY A 147 -25.20 12.74 -4.11
C GLY A 147 -25.63 12.99 -2.66
N GLY A 148 -25.84 11.93 -1.87
CA GLY A 148 -26.19 11.99 -0.45
C GLY A 148 -27.43 12.84 -0.17
N TRP A 149 -27.42 13.59 0.93
CA TRP A 149 -28.56 14.39 1.37
C TRP A 149 -28.97 15.48 0.36
N THR A 150 -28.02 16.02 -0.42
CA THR A 150 -28.33 17.07 -1.40
C THR A 150 -29.14 16.56 -2.58
N GLU A 151 -28.88 15.32 -3.00
CA GLU A 151 -29.67 14.63 -4.02
C GLU A 151 -31.06 14.34 -3.47
N TYR A 152 -31.15 13.82 -2.24
CA TYR A 152 -32.42 13.57 -1.57
C TYR A 152 -33.29 14.83 -1.46
N VAL A 153 -32.69 15.95 -1.05
CA VAL A 153 -33.37 17.25 -0.96
C VAL A 153 -33.85 17.76 -2.32
N SER A 154 -33.13 17.45 -3.40
CA SER A 154 -33.46 17.93 -4.75
C SER A 154 -34.48 17.02 -5.47
N ASN A 155 -34.45 15.71 -5.21
CA ASN A 155 -35.15 14.71 -6.03
C ASN A 155 -36.26 13.97 -5.30
N ASP A 156 -36.13 13.77 -3.98
CA ASP A 156 -37.02 12.88 -3.22
C ASP A 156 -37.98 13.63 -2.28
N LEU A 157 -37.67 14.87 -1.92
CA LEU A 157 -38.57 15.69 -1.11
C LEU A 157 -39.80 16.18 -1.91
N PRO A 158 -40.97 16.34 -1.24
CA PRO A 158 -42.12 16.99 -1.86
C PRO A 158 -41.74 18.38 -2.38
N ASP A 159 -42.18 18.70 -3.60
CA ASP A 159 -41.92 20.01 -4.20
C ASP A 159 -42.49 21.14 -3.34
N GLY A 160 -41.71 22.21 -3.16
CA GLY A 160 -42.06 23.33 -2.28
C GLY A 160 -41.62 23.16 -0.81
N SER A 161 -40.88 22.09 -0.48
CA SER A 161 -40.34 21.87 0.87
C SER A 161 -39.43 23.01 1.34
N ARG A 162 -39.54 23.39 2.61
CA ARG A 162 -38.69 24.38 3.28
C ARG A 162 -37.63 23.67 4.11
N VAL A 163 -36.38 23.74 3.65
CA VAL A 163 -35.25 23.04 4.27
C VAL A 163 -34.39 24.06 5.05
N GLY A 164 -34.47 24.02 6.38
CA GLY A 164 -33.68 24.88 7.25
C GLY A 164 -32.25 24.35 7.47
N ILE A 165 -31.29 25.25 7.60
CA ILE A 165 -29.91 24.92 7.98
C ILE A 165 -29.27 26.10 8.72
N ASP A 166 -28.41 25.82 9.70
CA ASP A 166 -27.52 26.83 10.27
C ASP A 166 -26.45 27.23 9.23
N PRO A 167 -26.42 28.48 8.74
CA PRO A 167 -25.51 28.90 7.68
C PRO A 167 -24.04 28.91 8.13
N LYS A 168 -23.74 28.75 9.42
CA LYS A 168 -22.37 28.58 9.89
C LYS A 168 -21.80 27.22 9.49
N LEU A 169 -22.64 26.19 9.41
CA LEU A 169 -22.19 24.79 9.30
C LEU A 169 -22.09 24.29 7.85
N ILE A 170 -22.23 25.19 6.88
CA ILE A 170 -22.08 24.90 5.46
C ILE A 170 -21.24 26.00 4.80
N SER A 171 -20.40 25.64 3.83
CA SER A 171 -19.65 26.63 3.06
C SER A 171 -20.52 27.39 2.07
N VAL A 172 -20.14 28.63 1.76
CA VAL A 172 -20.85 29.49 0.79
C VAL A 172 -20.86 28.87 -0.60
N ASP A 173 -19.79 28.20 -1.02
CA ASP A 173 -19.72 27.52 -2.32
C ASP A 173 -20.66 26.32 -2.38
N PHE A 174 -20.74 25.56 -1.29
CA PHE A 174 -21.64 24.41 -1.24
C PHE A 174 -23.11 24.85 -1.16
N ALA A 175 -23.42 25.89 -0.37
CA ALA A 175 -24.74 26.50 -0.33
C ALA A 175 -25.19 26.99 -1.71
N ARG A 176 -24.34 27.75 -2.43
CA ARG A 176 -24.62 28.20 -3.81
C ARG A 176 -24.85 27.04 -4.78
N THR A 177 -24.10 25.94 -4.62
CA THR A 177 -24.27 24.72 -5.44
C THR A 177 -25.64 24.09 -5.21
N ILE A 178 -26.10 24.03 -3.97
CA ILE A 178 -27.43 23.50 -3.62
C ILE A 178 -28.52 24.44 -4.10
N GLU A 179 -28.39 25.75 -3.87
CA GLU A 179 -29.34 26.76 -4.37
C GLU A 179 -29.51 26.70 -5.90
N ALA A 180 -28.40 26.52 -6.63
CA ALA A 180 -28.44 26.36 -8.07
C ALA A 180 -29.18 25.08 -8.49
N ARG A 181 -28.98 23.95 -7.79
CA ARG A 181 -29.71 22.70 -8.04
C ARG A 181 -31.20 22.85 -7.73
N LEU A 182 -31.55 23.56 -6.66
CA LEU A 182 -32.94 23.79 -6.26
C LEU A 182 -33.66 24.83 -7.13
N SER A 183 -32.95 25.57 -8.00
CA SER A 183 -33.56 26.61 -8.85
C SER A 183 -34.58 26.09 -9.87
N VAL A 184 -34.59 24.78 -10.14
CA VAL A 184 -35.52 24.12 -11.08
C VAL A 184 -36.75 23.51 -10.39
N VAL A 185 -36.83 23.60 -9.05
CA VAL A 185 -37.95 23.13 -8.21
C VAL A 185 -38.41 24.27 -7.28
N GLN A 186 -39.53 24.09 -6.58
CA GLN A 186 -40.04 25.07 -5.60
C GLN A 186 -39.45 24.91 -4.21
N THR A 187 -38.77 23.79 -3.93
CA THR A 187 -38.04 23.54 -2.67
C THR A 187 -36.97 24.61 -2.42
N ARG A 188 -36.81 25.03 -1.16
CA ARG A 188 -35.87 26.11 -0.79
C ARG A 188 -34.96 25.69 0.37
N LEU A 189 -33.67 25.97 0.22
CA LEU A 189 -32.71 25.98 1.32
C LEU A 189 -32.78 27.35 2.05
N ILE A 190 -33.07 27.35 3.34
CA ILE A 190 -33.31 28.57 4.12
C ILE A 190 -32.26 28.67 5.24
N PRO A 191 -31.42 29.73 5.25
CA PRO A 191 -30.47 29.95 6.32
C PRO A 191 -31.20 30.40 7.58
N HIS A 192 -30.95 29.72 8.70
CA HIS A 192 -31.51 30.04 10.00
C HIS A 192 -30.37 30.36 10.99
N LYS A 193 -30.33 31.59 11.52
CA LYS A 193 -29.18 32.08 12.32
C LYS A 193 -28.98 31.31 13.62
N GLU A 194 -30.07 30.87 14.26
CA GLU A 194 -30.02 30.08 15.48
C GLU A 194 -29.95 28.59 15.13
N ASN A 195 -29.12 27.82 15.83
CA ASN A 195 -29.05 26.39 15.60
C ASN A 195 -30.21 25.70 16.33
N LEU A 196 -31.06 24.95 15.62
CA LEU A 196 -32.23 24.32 16.22
C LEU A 196 -31.89 23.15 17.15
N VAL A 197 -30.72 22.53 16.97
CA VAL A 197 -30.22 21.55 17.95
C VAL A 197 -29.88 22.27 19.25
N ASP A 198 -29.21 23.43 19.18
CA ASP A 198 -28.85 24.22 20.36
C ASP A 198 -30.07 24.80 21.11
N ALA A 199 -31.24 24.87 20.44
CA ALA A 199 -32.50 25.28 21.08
C ALA A 199 -33.08 24.20 22.02
N VAL A 200 -32.74 22.93 21.79
CA VAL A 200 -33.21 21.78 22.61
C VAL A 200 -32.07 21.10 23.38
N HIS A 201 -30.83 21.43 23.04
CA HIS A 201 -29.62 20.95 23.69
C HIS A 201 -28.75 22.14 24.09
N LYS A 202 -28.31 22.19 25.35
CA LYS A 202 -27.31 23.19 25.74
C LYS A 202 -25.91 22.64 25.47
N PRO A 203 -25.19 23.12 24.45
CA PRO A 203 -23.85 22.64 24.15
C PRO A 203 -22.88 22.97 25.29
N SER A 204 -21.82 22.17 25.42
CA SER A 204 -20.71 22.49 26.32
C SER A 204 -20.06 23.82 25.88
N PRO A 205 -19.51 24.61 26.82
CA PRO A 205 -18.73 25.79 26.45
C PRO A 205 -17.52 25.39 25.59
N ARG A 206 -17.21 26.20 24.58
CA ARG A 206 -15.96 26.04 23.82
C ARG A 206 -14.76 26.15 24.74
N SER A 207 -13.72 25.38 24.41
CA SER A 207 -12.42 25.41 25.07
C SER A 207 -11.87 26.83 25.15
N LEU A 208 -11.25 27.17 26.29
CA LEU A 208 -10.46 28.39 26.49
C LEU A 208 -8.97 28.06 26.66
N ASN A 209 -8.54 26.89 26.17
CA ASN A 209 -7.13 26.50 26.18
C ASN A 209 -6.28 27.56 25.47
N PRO A 210 -5.06 27.81 25.98
CA PRO A 210 -4.21 28.89 25.50
C PRO A 210 -3.66 28.62 24.10
N LEU A 211 -3.38 29.70 23.38
CA LEU A 211 -2.53 29.63 22.19
C LEU A 211 -1.09 29.35 22.61
N THR A 212 -0.40 28.50 21.86
CA THR A 212 1.01 28.19 22.09
C THR A 212 1.84 28.64 20.89
N HIS A 213 2.96 29.31 21.13
CA HIS A 213 3.91 29.69 20.08
C HIS A 213 4.45 28.47 19.33
N TYR A 214 4.52 28.53 18.00
CA TYR A 214 5.15 27.49 17.17
C TYR A 214 6.55 27.94 16.69
N PRO A 215 7.64 27.40 17.26
CA PRO A 215 8.98 27.95 17.05
C PRO A 215 9.48 27.89 15.60
N PHE A 216 10.29 28.88 15.22
CA PHE A 216 10.98 28.92 13.92
C PHE A 216 11.76 27.65 13.59
N MET A 217 12.38 27.01 14.59
CA MET A 217 13.13 25.77 14.41
C MET A 217 12.28 24.59 13.93
N LEU A 218 10.96 24.63 14.14
CA LEU A 218 10.02 23.62 13.68
C LEU A 218 9.23 24.08 12.45
N SER A 219 8.98 25.39 12.33
CA SER A 219 8.21 25.96 11.22
C SER A 219 9.04 26.25 9.96
N GLY A 220 10.35 26.51 10.09
CA GLY A 220 11.26 26.85 9.00
C GLY A 220 11.04 28.22 8.34
N GLU A 221 9.95 28.92 8.64
CA GLU A 221 9.61 30.21 8.05
C GLU A 221 8.84 31.08 9.07
N LYS A 222 9.25 32.35 9.21
CA LYS A 222 8.64 33.31 10.13
C LYS A 222 7.28 33.83 9.64
N THR A 223 6.47 34.33 10.57
CA THR A 223 5.10 34.82 10.30
C THR A 223 5.07 36.00 9.32
N ASP A 224 5.97 36.97 9.47
CA ASP A 224 6.10 38.12 8.57
C ASP A 224 6.44 37.71 7.13
N ALA A 225 7.35 36.74 6.97
CA ALA A 225 7.72 36.18 5.68
C ALA A 225 6.54 35.44 5.02
N LYS A 226 5.80 34.61 5.78
CA LYS A 226 4.59 33.94 5.30
C LYS A 226 3.53 34.94 4.85
N LEU A 227 3.22 35.94 5.68
CA LEU A 227 2.23 36.98 5.34
C LEU A 227 2.62 37.76 4.08
N LYS A 228 3.90 38.13 3.94
CA LYS A 228 4.42 38.78 2.72
C LYS A 228 4.21 37.89 1.50
N ARG A 229 4.58 36.59 1.59
CA ARG A 229 4.42 35.61 0.51
C ARG A 229 2.95 35.44 0.10
N ILE A 230 2.03 35.32 1.06
CA ILE A 230 0.59 35.19 0.79
C ILE A 230 0.01 36.46 0.18
N ARG A 231 0.39 37.66 0.65
CA ARG A 231 -0.01 38.92 0.02
C ARG A 231 0.43 39.00 -1.44
N THR A 232 1.65 38.60 -1.76
CA THR A 232 2.13 38.52 -3.15
C THR A 232 1.35 37.53 -4.01
N GLN A 233 0.83 36.44 -3.44
CA GLN A 233 -0.05 35.54 -4.19
C GLN A 233 -1.44 36.14 -4.40
N LEU A 234 -1.96 36.87 -3.41
CA LEU A 234 -3.27 37.52 -3.47
C LEU A 234 -3.36 38.65 -4.51
N THR A 235 -2.25 39.31 -4.86
CA THR A 235 -2.23 40.32 -5.94
C THR A 235 -2.55 39.74 -7.33
N LYS A 236 -2.53 38.42 -7.50
CA LYS A 236 -2.99 37.77 -8.75
C LYS A 236 -4.51 37.85 -8.93
N TYR A 237 -5.26 38.03 -7.84
CA TYR A 237 -6.72 38.09 -7.86
C TYR A 237 -7.24 39.53 -7.89
N SER A 238 -6.44 40.51 -7.47
CA SER A 238 -6.79 41.94 -7.51
C SER A 238 -5.66 42.78 -8.11
N HIS A 239 -6.00 43.61 -9.11
CA HIS A 239 -5.09 44.60 -9.71
C HIS A 239 -4.97 45.90 -8.89
N SER A 240 -5.61 45.99 -7.72
CA SER A 240 -5.53 47.12 -6.79
C SER A 240 -5.17 46.64 -5.39
N ASP A 241 -4.71 47.53 -4.51
CA ASP A 241 -4.49 47.24 -3.08
C ASP A 241 -5.79 47.28 -2.24
N GLN A 242 -6.94 47.51 -2.87
CA GLN A 242 -8.25 47.58 -2.22
C GLN A 242 -8.93 46.22 -2.20
N TRP A 243 -8.35 45.28 -1.46
CA TRP A 243 -8.91 43.94 -1.28
C TRP A 243 -8.95 43.52 0.19
N ILE A 244 -9.88 42.61 0.48
CA ILE A 244 -10.05 41.96 1.78
C ILE A 244 -10.10 40.46 1.52
N TYR A 245 -9.27 39.68 2.21
CA TYR A 245 -9.28 38.22 2.13
C TYR A 245 -9.72 37.61 3.46
N LEU A 246 -10.81 36.85 3.41
CA LEU A 246 -11.37 36.12 4.55
C LEU A 246 -10.79 34.71 4.59
N LEU A 247 -10.13 34.36 5.70
CA LEU A 247 -9.58 33.05 5.96
C LEU A 247 -10.22 32.46 7.23
N PRO A 248 -11.20 31.55 7.09
CA PRO A 248 -11.97 31.04 8.22
C PRO A 248 -11.53 29.68 8.74
N THR A 249 -10.57 29.01 8.12
CA THR A 249 -10.20 27.64 8.50
C THR A 249 -9.24 27.64 9.68
N ILE A 250 -9.65 27.01 10.79
CA ILE A 250 -8.81 26.87 11.99
C ILE A 250 -7.59 25.98 11.77
N THR A 251 -7.55 25.21 10.69
CA THR A 251 -6.43 24.36 10.31
C THR A 251 -5.35 25.10 9.52
N THR A 252 -5.68 26.29 8.99
CA THR A 252 -4.79 27.08 8.12
C THR A 252 -4.20 28.29 8.85
N VAL A 253 -5.02 28.97 9.67
CA VAL A 253 -4.59 30.17 10.42
C VAL A 253 -3.38 29.91 11.34
N PRO A 254 -3.30 28.80 12.10
CA PRO A 254 -2.16 28.52 12.97
C PRO A 254 -0.85 28.31 12.20
N TRP A 255 -0.91 27.74 10.99
CA TRP A 255 0.28 27.63 10.12
C TRP A 255 0.75 28.99 9.60
N LEU A 256 -0.19 29.86 9.20
CA LEU A 256 0.14 31.20 8.67
C LEU A 256 0.83 32.06 9.74
N LEU A 257 0.37 31.95 10.98
CA LEU A 257 0.79 32.82 12.08
C LEU A 257 1.77 32.15 13.06
N ASN A 258 2.18 30.90 12.83
CA ASN A 258 3.07 30.15 13.71
C ASN A 258 2.61 30.10 15.18
N TYR A 259 1.35 29.71 15.39
CA TYR A 259 0.86 29.30 16.70
C TYR A 259 0.19 27.93 16.59
N ARG A 260 -0.18 27.35 17.74
CA ARG A 260 -1.00 26.13 17.86
C ARG A 260 -2.02 26.29 19.00
N GLY A 261 -2.99 25.39 19.05
CA GLY A 261 -4.01 25.34 20.11
C GLY A 261 -4.37 23.91 20.47
N SER A 262 -5.44 23.74 21.23
CA SER A 262 -5.97 22.43 21.65
C SER A 262 -7.48 22.51 21.86
N ASP A 263 -8.17 23.24 20.99
CA ASP A 263 -9.62 23.43 21.09
C ASP A 263 -10.43 22.30 20.48
N VAL A 264 -9.84 21.61 19.50
CA VAL A 264 -10.42 20.47 18.82
C VAL A 264 -9.59 19.25 19.18
N GLU A 265 -10.27 18.16 19.53
CA GLU A 265 -9.61 16.90 19.86
C GLU A 265 -8.72 16.45 18.68
N TYR A 266 -7.57 15.88 19.02
CA TYR A 266 -6.56 15.37 18.08
C TYR A 266 -5.86 16.38 17.16
N THR A 267 -6.39 17.60 17.02
CA THR A 267 -5.90 18.59 16.08
C THR A 267 -5.38 19.82 16.83
N PRO A 268 -4.10 20.22 16.69
CA PRO A 268 -3.50 21.29 17.48
C PRO A 268 -3.90 22.71 17.00
N VAL A 269 -5.19 23.00 17.01
CA VAL A 269 -5.81 24.23 16.47
C VAL A 269 -6.59 24.99 17.55
N ALA A 270 -6.87 26.26 17.28
CA ALA A 270 -7.73 27.08 18.13
C ALA A 270 -8.81 27.76 17.29
N PHE A 271 -9.99 27.99 17.88
CA PHE A 271 -11.07 28.71 17.23
C PHE A 271 -10.65 30.15 16.91
N ALA A 272 -10.49 30.44 15.62
CA ALA A 272 -10.06 31.74 15.15
C ALA A 272 -10.51 32.03 13.71
N TYR A 273 -10.64 33.32 13.38
CA TYR A 273 -10.70 33.81 12.01
C TYR A 273 -9.47 34.66 11.71
N CYS A 274 -9.04 34.70 10.46
CA CYS A 274 -8.03 35.63 9.99
C CYS A 274 -8.57 36.45 8.82
N VAL A 275 -8.35 37.76 8.87
CA VAL A 275 -8.65 38.65 7.73
C VAL A 275 -7.37 39.35 7.31
N LEU A 276 -7.06 39.28 6.02
CA LEU A 276 -5.91 39.97 5.43
C LEU A 276 -6.39 41.13 4.56
N THR A 277 -5.64 42.22 4.61
CA THR A 277 -5.66 43.27 3.58
C THR A 277 -4.24 43.42 3.01
N ALA A 278 -4.05 44.34 2.07
CA ALA A 278 -2.74 44.66 1.52
C ALA A 278 -1.70 45.00 2.61
N THR A 279 -2.12 45.54 3.75
CA THR A 279 -1.24 46.04 4.82
C THR A 279 -1.53 45.45 6.21
N GLU A 280 -2.76 45.02 6.49
CA GLU A 280 -3.17 44.54 7.80
C GLU A 280 -3.40 43.02 7.84
N CYS A 281 -3.20 42.44 9.01
CA CYS A 281 -3.58 41.08 9.35
C CYS A 281 -4.34 41.14 10.67
N ALA A 282 -5.61 40.74 10.68
CA ALA A 282 -6.45 40.72 11.87
C ALA A 282 -6.77 39.27 12.27
N LEU A 283 -6.35 38.87 13.47
CA LEU A 283 -6.66 37.57 14.07
C LEU A 283 -7.81 37.74 15.07
N PHE A 284 -8.96 37.12 14.78
CA PHE A 284 -10.15 37.12 15.62
C PHE A 284 -10.12 35.87 16.48
N VAL A 285 -9.85 36.02 17.76
CA VAL A 285 -9.70 34.91 18.72
C VAL A 285 -10.22 35.35 20.09
N ASP A 286 -10.64 34.40 20.92
CA ASP A 286 -11.00 34.73 22.31
C ASP A 286 -9.75 35.23 23.05
N LYS A 287 -9.78 36.48 23.53
CA LYS A 287 -8.64 37.12 24.19
C LYS A 287 -8.14 36.34 25.40
N ARG A 288 -9.00 35.56 26.06
CA ARG A 288 -8.63 34.72 27.22
C ARG A 288 -7.66 33.61 26.85
N LYS A 289 -7.57 33.24 25.57
CA LYS A 289 -6.61 32.25 25.04
C LYS A 289 -5.21 32.84 24.84
N VAL A 290 -5.12 34.16 24.75
CA VAL A 290 -3.86 34.86 24.55
C VAL A 290 -3.31 35.18 25.94
N GLN A 291 -2.45 34.29 26.43
CA GLN A 291 -1.71 34.51 27.67
C GLN A 291 -0.51 35.43 27.42
N ASP A 292 0.12 35.94 28.49
CA ASP A 292 1.31 36.81 28.44
C ASP A 292 2.58 36.06 27.99
N ASP A 293 2.50 35.30 26.89
CA ASP A 293 3.65 34.70 26.22
C ASP A 293 4.35 35.76 25.36
N ASN A 294 5.56 36.12 25.79
CA ASN A 294 6.30 37.26 25.26
C ASN A 294 6.78 37.06 23.80
N GLN A 295 6.98 35.82 23.32
CA GLN A 295 7.56 35.61 21.98
C GLN A 295 6.51 35.61 20.86
N MET A 296 5.39 34.89 21.03
CA MET A 296 4.32 34.88 20.02
C MET A 296 3.76 36.30 19.83
N LEU A 297 3.54 37.03 20.92
CA LEU A 297 3.05 38.41 20.85
C LEU A 297 4.07 39.36 20.23
N ALA A 298 5.36 39.19 20.50
CA ALA A 298 6.41 39.95 19.82
C ALA A 298 6.46 39.67 18.31
N ASP A 299 6.33 38.40 17.91
CA ASP A 299 6.29 38.00 16.51
C ASP A 299 5.04 38.55 15.82
N PHE A 300 3.89 38.55 16.50
CA PHE A 300 2.66 39.17 16.03
C PHE A 300 2.81 40.68 15.84
N ASP A 301 3.38 41.39 16.82
CA ASP A 301 3.60 42.83 16.71
C ASP A 301 4.57 43.17 15.57
N HIS A 302 5.69 42.45 15.49
CA HIS A 302 6.66 42.59 14.41
C HIS A 302 6.05 42.34 13.02
N ALA A 303 5.18 41.33 12.90
CA ALA A 303 4.48 41.00 11.66
C ALA A 303 3.23 41.87 11.39
N GLY A 304 2.86 42.76 12.32
CA GLY A 304 1.69 43.64 12.20
C GLY A 304 0.34 42.92 12.38
N VAL A 305 0.30 41.80 13.10
CA VAL A 305 -0.92 41.05 13.41
C VAL A 305 -1.69 41.75 14.53
N LYS A 306 -2.98 42.02 14.31
CA LYS A 306 -3.87 42.68 15.28
C LYS A 306 -4.88 41.70 15.85
N LEU A 307 -4.94 41.60 17.17
CA LEU A 307 -5.91 40.76 17.87
C LEU A 307 -7.29 41.45 17.94
N LYS A 308 -8.34 40.71 17.59
CA LYS A 308 -9.75 41.11 17.64
C LYS A 308 -10.56 40.04 18.38
N ALA A 309 -11.74 40.41 18.87
CA ALA A 309 -12.63 39.45 19.52
C ALA A 309 -13.14 38.42 18.51
N TYR A 310 -13.33 37.18 18.95
CA TYR A 310 -13.82 36.11 18.11
C TYR A 310 -15.31 36.28 17.74
N GLY A 311 -15.68 35.84 16.54
CA GLY A 311 -17.07 35.72 16.09
C GLY A 311 -17.34 36.37 14.73
N VAL A 312 -18.31 35.83 14.00
CA VAL A 312 -18.75 36.33 12.69
C VAL A 312 -19.14 37.81 12.74
N ASP A 313 -19.82 38.25 13.79
CA ASP A 313 -20.25 39.65 13.97
C ASP A 313 -19.04 40.61 14.12
N GLU A 314 -17.94 40.15 14.72
CA GLU A 314 -16.72 40.96 14.84
C GLU A 314 -15.97 41.05 13.51
N VAL A 315 -15.92 39.95 12.76
CA VAL A 315 -15.38 39.95 11.39
C VAL A 315 -16.20 40.89 10.50
N GLN A 316 -17.53 40.86 10.60
CA GLN A 316 -18.42 41.77 9.88
C GLN A 316 -18.08 43.24 10.15
N LYS A 317 -17.96 43.63 11.43
CA LYS A 317 -17.60 45.00 11.81
C LYS A 317 -16.26 45.43 11.20
N PHE A 318 -15.27 44.54 11.22
CA PHE A 318 -13.97 44.80 10.61
C PHE A 318 -14.08 45.00 9.10
N VAL A 319 -14.74 44.08 8.39
CA VAL A 319 -14.93 44.16 6.94
C VAL A 319 -15.65 45.45 6.55
N GLN A 320 -16.73 45.82 7.26
CA GLN A 320 -17.46 47.07 7.02
C GLN A 320 -16.58 48.31 7.23
N ALA A 321 -15.76 48.31 8.28
CA ALA A 321 -14.82 49.39 8.54
C ALA A 321 -13.74 49.49 7.44
N SER A 322 -13.19 48.36 7.00
CA SER A 322 -12.20 48.31 5.91
C SER A 322 -12.80 48.78 4.59
N VAL A 323 -14.01 48.33 4.23
CA VAL A 323 -14.72 48.79 3.02
C VAL A 323 -14.94 50.31 3.06
N LYS A 324 -15.33 50.85 4.22
CA LYS A 324 -15.48 52.30 4.41
C LYS A 324 -14.14 53.03 4.25
N SER A 325 -13.05 52.50 4.81
CA SER A 325 -11.72 53.11 4.69
C SER A 325 -11.19 53.14 3.26
N PHE A 326 -11.60 52.19 2.41
CA PHE A 326 -11.26 52.18 0.98
C PHE A 326 -12.15 53.08 0.12
N GLY A 327 -13.05 53.86 0.72
CA GLY A 327 -13.96 54.77 -0.02
C GLY A 327 -15.23 54.10 -0.55
N GLY A 328 -15.53 52.86 -0.11
CA GLY A 328 -16.81 52.19 -0.30
C GLY A 328 -17.14 51.66 -1.70
N LYS A 329 -16.38 52.03 -2.74
CA LYS A 329 -16.60 51.56 -4.12
C LYS A 329 -15.45 50.66 -4.57
N ASN A 330 -15.78 49.56 -5.25
CA ASN A 330 -14.84 48.63 -5.90
C ASN A 330 -13.90 47.83 -4.99
N VAL A 331 -14.20 47.71 -3.69
CA VAL A 331 -13.44 46.83 -2.79
C VAL A 331 -13.71 45.37 -3.14
N GLN A 332 -12.65 44.62 -3.45
CA GLN A 332 -12.77 43.20 -3.77
C GLN A 332 -12.69 42.37 -2.49
N ILE A 333 -13.74 41.61 -2.19
CA ILE A 333 -13.73 40.69 -1.05
C ILE A 333 -13.56 39.27 -1.59
N PHE A 334 -12.48 38.64 -1.18
CA PHE A 334 -12.16 37.26 -1.49
C PHE A 334 -12.32 36.38 -0.25
N ALA A 335 -12.64 35.12 -0.45
CA ALA A 335 -12.70 34.16 0.64
C ALA A 335 -12.25 32.78 0.18
N ALA A 336 -11.71 31.98 1.09
CA ALA A 336 -11.48 30.56 0.81
C ALA A 336 -12.82 29.85 0.50
N ARG A 337 -12.82 28.82 -0.35
CA ARG A 337 -14.04 28.04 -0.67
C ARG A 337 -14.72 27.39 0.54
N THR A 338 -13.95 27.15 1.60
CA THR A 338 -14.38 26.64 2.91
C THR A 338 -15.04 27.70 3.79
N THR A 339 -15.20 28.94 3.31
CA THR A 339 -15.84 30.00 4.07
C THR A 339 -17.30 29.70 4.32
N SER A 340 -17.72 29.77 5.59
CA SER A 340 -19.11 29.53 5.97
C SER A 340 -20.06 30.49 5.27
N TRP A 341 -21.27 30.00 4.96
CA TRP A 341 -22.30 30.80 4.34
C TRP A 341 -22.69 32.00 5.20
N ALA A 342 -22.69 31.82 6.53
CA ALA A 342 -22.91 32.88 7.51
C ALA A 342 -21.89 34.02 7.36
N LEU A 343 -20.61 33.70 7.26
CA LEU A 343 -19.55 34.71 7.15
C LEU A 343 -19.62 35.47 5.83
N ALA A 344 -19.88 34.76 4.72
CA ALA A 344 -20.07 35.40 3.42
C ALA A 344 -21.29 36.35 3.41
N LYS A 345 -22.42 35.92 3.99
CA LYS A 345 -23.62 36.76 4.14
C LYS A 345 -23.39 37.98 5.01
N ALA A 346 -22.57 37.85 6.06
CA ALA A 346 -22.26 38.97 6.94
C ALA A 346 -21.54 40.13 6.21
N CYS A 347 -20.92 39.85 5.06
CA CYS A 347 -20.26 40.86 4.22
C CYS A 347 -21.21 41.59 3.24
N GLU A 348 -22.49 41.23 3.15
CA GLU A 348 -23.45 41.92 2.28
C GLU A 348 -23.61 43.42 2.63
N PRO A 349 -23.87 44.31 1.65
CA PRO A 349 -24.17 44.03 0.24
C PRO A 349 -22.92 43.80 -0.64
N ALA A 350 -21.71 43.82 -0.08
CA ALA A 350 -20.52 43.53 -0.86
C ALA A 350 -20.50 42.05 -1.27
N HIS A 351 -20.13 41.80 -2.52
CA HIS A 351 -20.07 40.44 -3.05
C HIS A 351 -18.76 39.76 -2.64
N VAL A 352 -18.87 38.55 -2.07
CA VAL A 352 -17.73 37.71 -1.70
C VAL A 352 -17.42 36.71 -2.81
N ASN A 353 -16.26 36.88 -3.44
CA ASN A 353 -15.72 35.98 -4.45
C ASN A 353 -14.93 34.86 -3.78
N THR A 354 -15.34 33.61 -3.99
CA THR A 354 -14.59 32.46 -3.48
C THR A 354 -13.44 32.12 -4.42
N ILE A 355 -12.26 31.87 -3.84
CA ILE A 355 -11.03 31.52 -4.56
C ILE A 355 -10.40 30.28 -3.92
N THR A 356 -9.53 29.59 -4.67
CA THR A 356 -8.62 28.60 -4.09
C THR A 356 -7.78 29.28 -3.01
N CYS A 357 -7.63 28.64 -1.85
CA CYS A 357 -6.94 29.25 -0.72
C CYS A 357 -5.41 29.29 -0.99
N PRO A 358 -4.80 30.47 -1.20
CA PRO A 358 -3.36 30.58 -1.41
C PRO A 358 -2.56 30.11 -0.18
N VAL A 359 -3.15 30.17 1.01
CA VAL A 359 -2.51 29.71 2.24
C VAL A 359 -2.48 28.18 2.30
N ASP A 360 -3.55 27.51 1.89
CA ASP A 360 -3.58 26.05 1.79
C ASP A 360 -2.61 25.55 0.72
N ASP A 361 -2.59 26.18 -0.47
CA ASP A 361 -1.62 25.84 -1.53
C ASP A 361 -0.16 26.03 -1.07
N ALA A 362 0.09 27.06 -0.25
CA ALA A 362 1.43 27.34 0.27
C ALA A 362 1.84 26.40 1.41
N LYS A 363 0.91 25.97 2.27
CA LYS A 363 1.22 25.12 3.44
C LYS A 363 1.41 23.66 3.07
N VAL A 364 0.73 23.17 2.04
CA VAL A 364 0.86 21.76 1.65
C VAL A 364 2.23 21.43 1.06
N GLN A 365 2.92 22.43 0.49
CA GLN A 365 4.31 22.30 0.06
C GLN A 365 5.26 22.60 1.22
N LYS A 366 5.70 21.54 1.90
CA LYS A 366 6.54 21.61 3.08
C LYS A 366 7.94 22.12 2.74
N ASN A 367 8.47 22.99 3.59
CA ASN A 367 9.84 23.49 3.45
C ASN A 367 10.86 22.46 3.98
N PRO A 368 12.17 22.63 3.73
CA PRO A 368 13.19 21.65 4.13
C PRO A 368 13.22 21.32 5.63
N VAL A 369 12.89 22.27 6.51
CA VAL A 369 12.81 22.02 7.96
C VAL A 369 11.64 21.09 8.25
N GLU A 370 10.45 21.42 7.75
CA GLU A 370 9.25 20.60 7.96
C GLU A 370 9.42 19.18 7.40
N LEU A 371 10.04 19.03 6.21
CA LEU A 371 10.37 17.73 5.63
C LEU A 371 11.35 16.92 6.49
N GLN A 372 12.33 17.58 7.10
CA GLN A 372 13.24 16.91 8.02
C GLN A 372 12.53 16.49 9.30
N ASN A 373 11.60 17.30 9.80
CA ASN A 373 10.82 16.92 10.98
C ASN A 373 9.99 15.66 10.73
N PHE A 374 9.33 15.54 9.57
CA PHE A 374 8.63 14.30 9.17
C PHE A 374 9.55 13.08 9.24
N ARG A 375 10.76 13.16 8.68
CA ARG A 375 11.74 12.06 8.74
C ARG A 375 12.10 11.69 10.19
N ASN A 376 12.29 12.67 11.05
CA ASN A 376 12.63 12.45 12.46
C ASN A 376 11.45 11.85 13.24
N ALA A 377 10.24 12.32 12.98
CA ALA A 377 9.04 11.91 13.70
C ALA A 377 8.61 10.49 13.36
N TYR A 378 8.64 10.12 12.08
CA TYR A 378 8.34 8.74 11.67
C TYR A 378 9.43 7.75 12.09
N LEU A 379 10.67 8.21 12.32
CA LEU A 379 11.71 7.38 12.92
C LEU A 379 11.43 7.09 14.40
N ARG A 380 11.03 8.11 15.18
CA ARG A 380 10.59 7.96 16.57
C ARG A 380 9.35 7.06 16.68
N ASP A 381 8.33 7.32 15.87
CA ASP A 381 7.11 6.52 15.89
C ASP A 381 7.37 5.07 15.46
N GLY A 382 8.25 4.86 14.49
CA GLY A 382 8.70 3.53 14.08
C GLY A 382 9.26 2.72 15.25
N ARG A 383 10.04 3.34 16.13
CA ARG A 383 10.55 2.70 17.35
C ARG A 383 9.42 2.29 18.30
N ALA A 384 8.47 3.18 18.57
CA ALA A 384 7.31 2.86 19.42
C ALA A 384 6.47 1.72 18.83
N MET A 385 6.22 1.76 17.53
CA MET A 385 5.45 0.75 16.79
C MET A 385 6.09 -0.64 16.88
N VAL A 386 7.40 -0.78 16.64
CA VAL A 386 8.04 -2.12 16.69
C VAL A 386 8.16 -2.66 18.11
N ARG A 387 8.34 -1.80 19.13
CA ARG A 387 8.28 -2.22 20.55
C ARG A 387 6.91 -2.79 20.89
N TRP A 388 5.85 -2.09 20.47
CA TRP A 388 4.48 -2.54 20.65
C TRP A 388 4.16 -3.82 19.87
N MET A 389 4.57 -3.93 18.60
CA MET A 389 4.32 -5.13 17.79
C MET A 389 5.01 -6.37 18.36
N ALA A 390 6.24 -6.21 18.84
CA ALA A 390 6.97 -7.28 19.52
C ALA A 390 6.27 -7.71 20.81
N TRP A 391 5.82 -6.74 21.62
CA TRP A 391 5.01 -7.01 22.82
C TRP A 391 3.71 -7.76 22.49
N LEU A 392 2.97 -7.31 21.48
CA LEU A 392 1.69 -7.89 21.09
C LEU A 392 1.84 -9.35 20.64
N GLU A 393 2.81 -9.62 19.76
CA GLU A 393 3.09 -10.99 19.31
C GLU A 393 3.59 -11.87 20.47
N ASN A 394 4.38 -11.33 21.39
CA ASN A 394 4.82 -12.07 22.57
C ASN A 394 3.64 -12.49 23.45
N ARG A 395 2.73 -11.56 23.77
CA ARG A 395 1.55 -11.82 24.60
C ARG A 395 0.60 -12.84 23.95
N LEU A 396 0.23 -12.61 22.70
CA LEU A 396 -0.77 -13.44 22.01
C LEU A 396 -0.21 -14.81 21.61
N VAL A 397 1.04 -14.89 21.14
CA VAL A 397 1.58 -16.12 20.52
C VAL A 397 2.46 -16.92 21.47
N LYS A 398 3.40 -16.28 22.18
CA LYS A 398 4.35 -16.99 23.06
C LYS A 398 3.74 -17.28 24.43
N GLU A 399 3.07 -16.30 25.03
CA GLU A 399 2.44 -16.43 26.34
C GLU A 399 1.01 -16.99 26.26
N SER A 400 0.38 -16.96 25.08
CA SER A 400 -1.03 -17.36 24.88
C SER A 400 -1.99 -16.62 25.82
N LYS A 401 -1.74 -15.32 26.07
CA LYS A 401 -2.61 -14.44 26.85
C LYS A 401 -3.52 -13.64 25.92
N ASP A 402 -4.79 -13.54 26.28
CA ASP A 402 -5.77 -12.75 25.54
C ASP A 402 -5.50 -11.23 25.68
N VAL A 403 -5.58 -10.51 24.56
CA VAL A 403 -5.51 -9.05 24.52
C VAL A 403 -6.73 -8.54 23.77
N GLY A 404 -7.45 -7.58 24.34
CA GLY A 404 -8.56 -6.89 23.67
C GLY A 404 -8.07 -5.82 22.71
N GLU A 405 -8.84 -5.53 21.66
CA GLU A 405 -8.56 -4.44 20.70
C GLU A 405 -8.22 -3.11 21.40
N TRP A 406 -9.11 -2.65 22.29
CA TRP A 406 -8.89 -1.41 23.05
C TRP A 406 -7.58 -1.44 23.88
N ALA A 407 -7.32 -2.57 24.55
CA ALA A 407 -6.12 -2.71 25.38
C ALA A 407 -4.84 -2.67 24.53
N ALA A 408 -4.86 -3.29 23.34
CA ALA A 408 -3.74 -3.23 22.42
C ALA A 408 -3.45 -1.79 21.96
N ALA A 409 -4.49 -1.01 21.61
CA ALA A 409 -4.34 0.41 21.26
C ALA A 409 -3.75 1.24 22.42
N MET A 410 -4.23 1.05 23.65
CA MET A 410 -3.72 1.79 24.80
C MET A 410 -2.25 1.50 25.12
N VAL A 411 -1.81 0.25 24.93
CA VAL A 411 -0.39 -0.09 25.10
C VAL A 411 0.46 0.56 24.01
N LEU A 412 -0.03 0.66 22.76
CA LEU A 412 0.66 1.42 21.72
C LEU A 412 0.78 2.90 22.08
N ALA A 413 -0.31 3.52 22.55
CA ALA A 413 -0.30 4.89 23.03
C ALA A 413 0.72 5.09 24.18
N ARG A 414 0.88 4.11 25.08
CA ARG A 414 1.91 4.15 26.13
C ARG A 414 3.32 4.17 25.56
N TYR A 415 3.63 3.34 24.55
CA TYR A 415 4.95 3.38 23.90
C TYR A 415 5.20 4.73 23.22
N ARG A 416 4.20 5.30 22.55
CA ARG A 416 4.30 6.61 21.90
C ARG A 416 4.50 7.77 22.88
N ARG A 417 3.85 7.73 24.06
CA ARG A 417 4.05 8.73 25.13
C ARG A 417 5.48 8.78 25.67
N GLN A 418 6.27 7.73 25.48
CA GLN A 418 7.68 7.69 25.89
C GLN A 418 8.61 8.31 24.83
N GLU A 419 8.12 8.56 23.62
CA GLU A 419 8.90 9.19 22.56
C GLU A 419 9.01 10.70 22.77
N ASP A 420 10.18 11.24 22.43
CA ASP A 420 10.41 12.69 22.49
C ASP A 420 9.42 13.44 21.58
N MET A 421 9.06 14.65 21.99
CA MET A 421 8.13 15.55 21.30
C MET A 421 6.68 15.05 21.20
N TYR A 422 6.27 13.95 21.86
CA TYR A 422 4.89 13.47 21.83
C TYR A 422 3.90 14.55 22.34
N ALA A 423 2.83 14.77 21.59
CA ALA A 423 1.86 15.85 21.82
C ALA A 423 0.39 15.37 21.81
N GLY A 424 0.14 14.06 21.90
CA GLY A 424 -1.20 13.47 21.91
C GLY A 424 -1.47 12.57 20.71
N ALA A 425 -2.67 12.00 20.63
CA ALA A 425 -3.12 11.26 19.46
C ALA A 425 -3.52 12.23 18.33
N ALA A 426 -3.38 11.81 17.07
CA ALA A 426 -3.81 12.58 15.88
C ALA A 426 -5.21 12.18 15.39
N TYR A 427 -5.74 11.05 15.87
CA TYR A 427 -7.10 10.56 15.71
C TYR A 427 -7.31 9.38 16.69
N GLY A 428 -8.55 8.88 16.80
CA GLY A 428 -8.84 7.68 17.60
C GLY A 428 -8.28 6.43 16.93
N ASP A 429 -7.46 5.67 17.66
CA ASP A 429 -6.83 4.45 17.14
C ASP A 429 -7.88 3.43 16.65
N ILE A 430 -7.76 3.02 15.40
CA ILE A 430 -8.50 1.90 14.83
C ILE A 430 -7.71 0.64 15.13
N SER A 431 -8.12 -0.07 16.17
CA SER A 431 -7.58 -1.39 16.53
C SER A 431 -8.70 -2.41 16.35
N ALA A 432 -8.57 -3.27 15.34
CA ALA A 432 -9.70 -4.07 14.86
C ALA A 432 -9.26 -5.48 14.46
N THR A 433 -9.93 -6.51 14.97
CA THR A 433 -9.74 -7.91 14.57
C THR A 433 -10.99 -8.47 13.90
N GLY A 434 -10.83 -9.39 12.94
CA GLY A 434 -11.95 -10.08 12.32
C GLY A 434 -13.03 -9.10 11.80
N PRO A 435 -14.34 -9.34 12.07
CA PRO A 435 -15.43 -8.55 11.50
C PRO A 435 -15.36 -7.05 11.79
N ASN A 436 -14.74 -6.63 12.90
CA ASN A 436 -14.57 -5.21 13.22
C ASN A 436 -13.64 -4.51 12.21
N ALA A 437 -12.61 -5.22 11.72
CA ALA A 437 -11.68 -4.68 10.73
C ALA A 437 -12.31 -4.42 9.35
N ALA A 438 -13.53 -4.92 9.10
CA ALA A 438 -14.28 -4.62 7.89
C ALA A 438 -14.90 -3.21 7.89
N SER A 439 -14.85 -2.49 9.01
CA SER A 439 -15.21 -1.06 9.05
C SER A 439 -13.93 -0.23 9.03
N GLY A 440 -13.79 0.62 8.01
CA GLY A 440 -12.59 1.40 7.79
C GLY A 440 -12.21 2.30 8.97
N HIS A 441 -13.19 2.74 9.77
CA HIS A 441 -13.06 3.68 10.88
C HIS A 441 -13.64 3.13 12.20
N TYR A 442 -13.48 1.82 12.46
CA TYR A 442 -13.85 1.24 13.75
C TYR A 442 -12.91 1.70 14.87
N ALA A 443 -13.45 2.26 15.95
CA ALA A 443 -12.70 2.52 17.18
C ALA A 443 -13.21 1.59 18.30
N PRO A 444 -12.35 0.77 18.92
CA PRO A 444 -12.79 -0.10 20.00
C PRO A 444 -13.08 0.72 21.25
N THR A 445 -14.17 0.36 21.93
CA THR A 445 -14.54 0.95 23.22
C THR A 445 -14.24 -0.01 24.34
N ARG A 446 -13.75 0.53 25.45
CA ARG A 446 -13.43 -0.25 26.63
C ARG A 446 -14.67 -0.98 27.18
N GLY A 447 -14.53 -2.26 27.50
CA GLY A 447 -15.58 -3.08 28.10
C GLY A 447 -16.54 -3.71 27.09
N ASN A 448 -16.41 -3.35 25.81
CA ASN A 448 -17.14 -3.94 24.69
C ASN A 448 -16.18 -4.35 23.56
N GLU A 449 -14.89 -4.49 23.87
CA GLU A 449 -13.87 -4.80 22.88
C GLU A 449 -13.81 -6.29 22.53
N THR A 450 -13.54 -6.60 21.27
CA THR A 450 -13.27 -7.97 20.84
C THR A 450 -11.86 -8.38 21.29
N LYS A 451 -11.68 -9.64 21.69
CA LYS A 451 -10.34 -10.20 21.92
C LYS A 451 -9.67 -10.51 20.58
N ILE A 452 -8.40 -10.13 20.43
CA ILE A 452 -7.66 -10.29 19.19
C ILE A 452 -7.50 -11.77 18.86
N ASP A 453 -8.05 -12.20 17.72
CA ASP A 453 -7.89 -13.56 17.23
C ASP A 453 -6.68 -13.63 16.29
N ILE A 454 -5.66 -14.38 16.71
CA ILE A 454 -4.42 -14.58 15.94
C ILE A 454 -4.68 -15.21 14.57
N ALA A 455 -5.77 -15.95 14.39
CA ALA A 455 -6.14 -16.61 13.14
C ALA A 455 -6.86 -15.69 12.14
N THR A 456 -7.09 -14.42 12.50
CA THR A 456 -7.70 -13.41 11.61
C THR A 456 -6.76 -12.23 11.39
N PRO A 457 -6.95 -11.45 10.31
CA PRO A 457 -6.26 -10.17 10.17
C PRO A 457 -6.60 -9.25 11.35
N TYR A 458 -5.56 -8.63 11.91
CA TYR A 458 -5.67 -7.57 12.91
C TYR A 458 -5.13 -6.28 12.31
N VAL A 459 -5.99 -5.28 12.16
CA VAL A 459 -5.65 -3.96 11.62
C VAL A 459 -5.40 -3.02 12.79
N ILE A 460 -4.27 -2.32 12.73
CA ILE A 460 -3.97 -1.17 13.57
C ILE A 460 -3.71 0.03 12.66
N ASP A 461 -4.61 1.01 12.70
CA ASP A 461 -4.40 2.33 12.11
C ASP A 461 -4.40 3.35 13.24
N SER A 462 -3.27 4.03 13.38
CA SER A 462 -3.02 4.87 14.54
C SER A 462 -1.86 5.82 14.28
N GLY A 463 -1.95 7.01 14.86
CA GLY A 463 -0.94 8.05 14.66
C GLY A 463 -0.97 9.10 15.76
N PRO A 464 0.18 9.47 16.33
CA PRO A 464 0.25 10.59 17.27
C PRO A 464 0.54 11.92 16.58
N GLN A 465 0.24 12.99 17.30
CA GLN A 465 0.88 14.27 17.12
C GLN A 465 2.24 14.23 17.80
N TYR A 466 3.29 14.57 17.07
CA TYR A 466 4.52 15.10 17.64
C TYR A 466 4.55 16.61 17.43
N LEU A 467 5.24 17.35 18.30
CA LEU A 467 5.41 18.80 18.14
C LEU A 467 6.04 19.18 16.80
N ASP A 468 6.69 18.23 16.11
CA ASP A 468 7.35 18.44 14.83
C ASP A 468 6.77 17.64 13.65
N ALA A 469 5.73 16.81 13.83
CA ALA A 469 5.00 16.21 12.70
C ALA A 469 3.70 15.55 13.16
N THR A 470 2.77 15.34 12.24
CA THR A 470 1.62 14.44 12.45
C THR A 470 1.92 13.08 11.83
N ILE A 471 1.59 12.01 12.55
CA ILE A 471 1.78 10.63 12.08
C ILE A 471 0.44 10.05 11.64
N ASP A 472 0.52 9.24 10.59
CA ASP A 472 -0.54 8.37 10.13
C ASP A 472 0.11 7.06 9.63
N THR A 473 -0.31 5.92 10.14
CA THR A 473 0.26 4.61 9.80
C THR A 473 -0.70 3.47 10.12
N THR A 474 -1.17 2.81 9.07
CA THR A 474 -1.86 1.53 9.15
C THR A 474 -0.97 0.32 8.87
N ARG A 475 -1.04 -0.71 9.72
CA ARG A 475 -0.52 -2.05 9.44
C ARG A 475 -1.58 -3.12 9.68
N THR A 476 -1.62 -4.11 8.81
CA THR A 476 -2.37 -5.35 9.03
C THR A 476 -1.40 -6.44 9.47
N LEU A 477 -1.65 -7.04 10.63
CA LEU A 477 -0.87 -8.12 11.21
C LEU A 477 -1.64 -9.44 11.10
N PHE A 478 -0.91 -10.53 10.94
CA PHE A 478 -1.47 -11.88 11.04
C PHE A 478 -0.57 -12.76 11.91
N MET A 479 -1.07 -13.22 13.05
CA MET A 479 -0.26 -13.90 14.07
C MET A 479 -0.50 -15.43 14.13
N GLY A 480 -1.35 -15.95 13.25
CA GLY A 480 -1.65 -17.37 13.12
C GLY A 480 -0.62 -18.13 12.28
N LYS A 481 -0.75 -19.46 12.23
CA LYS A 481 0.18 -20.33 11.50
C LYS A 481 -0.22 -20.58 10.05
N ASP A 482 -1.51 -20.68 9.77
CA ASP A 482 -2.04 -21.18 8.50
C ASP A 482 -3.12 -20.22 7.94
N PRO A 483 -2.74 -19.10 7.29
CA PRO A 483 -3.72 -18.22 6.65
C PRO A 483 -4.37 -18.90 5.43
N SER A 484 -5.66 -18.63 5.21
CA SER A 484 -6.38 -19.16 4.05
C SER A 484 -5.85 -18.59 2.73
N ALA A 485 -6.03 -19.32 1.63
CA ALA A 485 -5.61 -18.86 0.30
C ALA A 485 -6.27 -17.53 -0.09
N ASP A 486 -7.56 -17.36 0.23
CA ASP A 486 -8.30 -16.12 -0.04
C ASP A 486 -7.73 -14.93 0.73
N LEU A 487 -7.43 -15.10 2.03
CA LEU A 487 -6.81 -14.06 2.85
C LEU A 487 -5.47 -13.62 2.27
N LYS A 488 -4.63 -14.59 1.90
CA LYS A 488 -3.32 -14.30 1.30
C LYS A 488 -3.45 -13.56 -0.02
N ARG A 489 -4.35 -14.03 -0.90
CA ARG A 489 -4.59 -13.40 -2.20
C ARG A 489 -5.05 -11.95 -2.05
N GLN A 490 -6.05 -11.71 -1.21
CA GLN A 490 -6.61 -10.37 -0.97
C GLN A 490 -5.57 -9.43 -0.36
N TYR A 491 -4.81 -9.87 0.64
CA TYR A 491 -3.72 -9.09 1.22
C TYR A 491 -2.64 -8.76 0.19
N THR A 492 -2.25 -9.74 -0.62
CA THR A 492 -1.28 -9.49 -1.70
C THR A 492 -1.82 -8.49 -2.73
N ARG A 493 -3.11 -8.51 -3.09
CA ARG A 493 -3.67 -7.52 -4.02
C ARG A 493 -3.62 -6.09 -3.44
N VAL A 494 -3.91 -5.93 -2.16
CA VAL A 494 -3.75 -4.65 -1.45
C VAL A 494 -2.28 -4.22 -1.45
N LEU A 495 -1.36 -5.14 -1.17
CA LEU A 495 0.09 -4.88 -1.20
C LEU A 495 0.59 -4.50 -2.60
N GLN A 496 0.14 -5.16 -3.66
CA GLN A 496 0.47 -4.80 -5.04
C GLN A 496 0.00 -3.38 -5.36
N GLY A 497 -1.23 -3.05 -4.94
CA GLY A 497 -1.77 -1.69 -5.08
C GLY A 497 -0.95 -0.64 -4.33
N TYR A 498 -0.45 -0.97 -3.14
CA TYR A 498 0.43 -0.10 -2.36
C TYR A 498 1.79 0.10 -3.07
N LEU A 499 2.46 -1.00 -3.44
CA LEU A 499 3.77 -0.97 -4.08
C LEU A 499 3.75 -0.25 -5.44
N ALA A 500 2.69 -0.44 -6.22
CA ALA A 500 2.56 0.17 -7.55
C ALA A 500 2.52 1.70 -7.49
N VAL A 501 1.92 2.29 -6.44
CA VAL A 501 1.89 3.75 -6.25
C VAL A 501 3.14 4.22 -5.51
N ALA A 502 3.59 3.50 -4.48
CA ALA A 502 4.79 3.83 -3.72
C ALA A 502 6.04 3.93 -4.62
N ASN A 503 6.10 3.10 -5.68
CA ASN A 503 7.21 3.06 -6.64
C ASN A 503 6.90 3.81 -7.95
N ALA A 504 5.78 4.52 -8.05
CA ALA A 504 5.39 5.17 -9.29
C ALA A 504 6.35 6.33 -9.66
N THR A 505 6.74 6.35 -10.93
CA THR A 505 7.39 7.48 -11.58
C THR A 505 6.38 8.17 -12.48
N PHE A 506 6.16 9.47 -12.30
CA PHE A 506 5.16 10.22 -13.05
C PHE A 506 5.64 11.64 -13.38
N PRO A 507 5.16 12.25 -14.48
CA PRO A 507 5.64 13.58 -14.88
C PRO A 507 5.08 14.67 -13.97
N LEU A 508 5.87 15.73 -13.76
CA LEU A 508 5.40 16.96 -13.11
C LEU A 508 4.17 17.50 -13.85
N GLY A 509 3.12 17.83 -13.08
CA GLY A 509 1.84 18.30 -13.63
C GLY A 509 0.85 17.19 -13.99
N ALA A 510 1.19 15.91 -13.79
CA ALA A 510 0.21 14.83 -13.87
C ALA A 510 -0.93 15.05 -12.87
N ASP A 511 -2.15 14.67 -13.25
CA ASP A 511 -3.29 14.66 -12.35
C ASP A 511 -3.17 13.49 -11.37
N ALA A 512 -3.19 13.80 -10.07
CA ALA A 512 -3.01 12.83 -9.00
C ALA A 512 -4.10 11.75 -8.99
N SER A 513 -5.30 12.06 -9.50
CA SER A 513 -6.39 11.06 -9.58
C SER A 513 -6.03 9.87 -10.46
N GLY A 514 -5.17 10.04 -11.47
CA GLY A 514 -4.72 8.96 -12.35
C GLY A 514 -3.99 7.84 -11.61
N LEU A 515 -3.35 8.14 -10.47
CA LEU A 515 -2.65 7.15 -9.66
C LEU A 515 -3.60 6.21 -8.89
N ASN A 516 -4.88 6.57 -8.72
CA ASN A 516 -5.87 5.66 -8.11
C ASN A 516 -5.97 4.33 -8.86
N ALA A 517 -5.93 4.37 -10.20
CA ALA A 517 -6.02 3.17 -11.03
C ALA A 517 -4.81 2.24 -10.84
N PHE A 518 -3.63 2.78 -10.54
CA PHE A 518 -2.44 1.96 -10.29
C PHE A 518 -2.60 1.10 -9.04
N SER A 519 -3.27 1.64 -8.02
CA SER A 519 -3.54 0.93 -6.79
C SER A 519 -4.67 -0.08 -6.94
N ARG A 520 -5.79 0.32 -7.55
CA ARG A 520 -7.02 -0.47 -7.59
C ARG A 520 -7.01 -1.62 -8.59
N LYS A 521 -6.22 -1.52 -9.67
CA LYS A 521 -6.25 -2.51 -10.78
C LYS A 521 -6.11 -3.97 -10.30
N PHE A 522 -5.30 -4.22 -9.27
CA PHE A 522 -5.04 -5.57 -8.77
C PHE A 522 -6.22 -6.17 -8.01
N LEU A 523 -6.98 -5.33 -7.29
CA LEU A 523 -8.24 -5.74 -6.67
C LEU A 523 -9.32 -5.93 -7.74
N TRP A 524 -9.38 -5.03 -8.74
CA TRP A 524 -10.33 -5.13 -9.85
C TRP A 524 -10.17 -6.41 -10.68
N GLU A 525 -8.93 -6.90 -10.87
CA GLU A 525 -8.67 -8.21 -11.51
C GLU A 525 -9.40 -9.37 -10.80
N ASP A 526 -9.67 -9.23 -9.51
CA ASP A 526 -10.35 -10.22 -8.68
C ASP A 526 -11.82 -9.84 -8.40
N GLY A 527 -12.33 -8.78 -9.04
CA GLY A 527 -13.68 -8.25 -8.81
C GLY A 527 -13.88 -7.59 -7.45
N LEU A 528 -12.79 -7.10 -6.84
CA LEU A 528 -12.77 -6.46 -5.51
C LEU A 528 -12.46 -4.96 -5.63
N ASP A 529 -12.80 -4.19 -4.60
CA ASP A 529 -12.44 -2.76 -4.49
C ASP A 529 -12.48 -2.29 -3.02
N TYR A 530 -12.18 -1.01 -2.76
CA TYR A 530 -12.32 -0.35 -1.46
C TYR A 530 -13.03 1.01 -1.54
N GLY A 531 -13.87 1.32 -0.55
CA GLY A 531 -14.79 2.46 -0.58
C GLY A 531 -14.24 3.83 -0.14
N HIS A 532 -12.93 4.00 0.01
CA HIS A 532 -12.31 5.28 0.42
C HIS A 532 -11.25 5.74 -0.59
N GLY A 533 -10.71 6.95 -0.41
CA GLY A 533 -9.63 7.49 -1.24
C GLY A 533 -8.32 6.70 -1.08
N LEU A 534 -7.39 6.84 -2.03
CA LEU A 534 -6.07 6.19 -1.97
C LEU A 534 -5.13 6.79 -0.91
N GLY A 535 -5.37 8.03 -0.50
CA GLY A 535 -4.56 8.75 0.48
C GLY A 535 -4.85 10.24 0.48
N HIS A 536 -4.29 10.93 1.47
CA HIS A 536 -4.50 12.35 1.76
C HIS A 536 -3.19 13.03 2.19
N GLY A 537 -3.16 14.36 2.15
CA GLY A 537 -2.06 15.12 2.73
C GLY A 537 -1.96 14.97 4.25
N VAL A 538 -0.78 15.24 4.80
CA VAL A 538 -0.53 15.23 6.26
C VAL A 538 0.20 16.50 6.67
N ALA A 539 -0.26 17.15 7.75
CA ALA A 539 0.30 18.41 8.22
C ALA A 539 1.53 18.24 9.13
N ASN A 540 2.35 19.29 9.21
CA ASN A 540 3.45 19.40 10.17
C ASN A 540 2.92 19.87 11.53
N TYR A 541 2.67 18.94 12.45
CA TYR A 541 1.98 19.16 13.72
C TYR A 541 0.67 19.94 13.50
N GLY A 542 -0.31 19.29 12.90
CA GLY A 542 -1.55 19.90 12.41
C GLY A 542 -2.64 18.86 12.17
N THR A 543 -3.45 19.03 11.12
CA THR A 543 -4.43 18.00 10.75
C THR A 543 -3.76 16.76 10.18
N VAL A 544 -4.25 15.58 10.58
CA VAL A 544 -3.85 14.32 9.95
C VAL A 544 -4.30 14.27 8.48
N HIS A 545 -5.52 14.74 8.20
CA HIS A 545 -6.03 14.94 6.84
C HIS A 545 -5.81 16.40 6.40
N GLU A 546 -4.86 16.62 5.49
CA GLU A 546 -4.46 17.95 5.03
C GLU A 546 -4.79 18.19 3.54
N PHE A 547 -5.89 18.89 3.29
CA PHE A 547 -6.27 19.35 1.95
C PHE A 547 -5.42 20.56 1.50
N PRO A 548 -5.24 20.77 0.17
CA PRO A 548 -5.79 20.00 -0.96
C PRO A 548 -4.97 18.77 -1.39
N THR A 549 -3.88 18.41 -0.69
CA THR A 549 -3.05 17.27 -1.10
C THR A 549 -3.82 15.96 -0.99
N GLY A 550 -3.71 15.13 -2.03
CA GLY A 550 -4.30 13.80 -2.10
C GLY A 550 -4.43 13.33 -3.54
N PHE A 551 -5.11 12.20 -3.74
CA PHE A 551 -5.31 11.58 -5.05
C PHE A 551 -6.64 12.00 -5.69
N VAL A 552 -6.90 13.30 -5.73
CA VAL A 552 -8.15 13.90 -6.23
C VAL A 552 -7.96 14.56 -7.60
N HIS A 553 -9.04 14.62 -8.38
CA HIS A 553 -9.02 15.24 -9.70
C HIS A 553 -8.69 16.74 -9.60
N GLY A 554 -7.83 17.23 -10.48
CA GLY A 554 -7.40 18.62 -10.54
C GLY A 554 -6.26 18.98 -9.57
N PHE A 555 -5.75 18.02 -8.80
CA PHE A 555 -4.54 18.19 -7.99
C PHE A 555 -3.33 17.58 -8.71
N SER A 556 -2.19 18.26 -8.65
CA SER A 556 -0.92 17.75 -9.16
C SER A 556 0.15 17.85 -8.08
N PHE A 557 0.84 16.74 -7.84
CA PHE A 557 1.92 16.70 -6.87
C PHE A 557 3.10 17.59 -7.29
N LYS A 558 3.79 18.14 -6.29
CA LYS A 558 5.03 18.90 -6.42
C LYS A 558 6.03 18.43 -5.36
N PRO A 559 7.34 18.60 -5.59
CA PRO A 559 8.35 18.33 -4.57
C PRO A 559 8.03 19.04 -3.25
N GLY A 560 8.11 18.30 -2.15
CA GLY A 560 7.77 18.78 -0.81
C GLY A 560 6.30 18.59 -0.39
N HIS A 561 5.43 18.09 -1.27
CA HIS A 561 4.11 17.60 -0.84
C HIS A 561 4.28 16.32 -0.01
N VAL A 562 3.54 16.22 1.08
CA VAL A 562 3.48 15.03 1.95
C VAL A 562 2.10 14.39 1.81
N THR A 563 2.04 13.07 1.61
CA THR A 563 0.79 12.31 1.43
C THR A 563 0.88 10.91 2.01
N THR A 564 -0.23 10.34 2.47
CA THR A 564 -0.37 8.90 2.71
C THR A 564 -0.57 8.14 1.39
N ILE A 565 -0.27 6.84 1.37
CA ILE A 565 -0.75 5.86 0.37
C ILE A 565 -1.27 4.68 1.17
N GLU A 566 -2.57 4.42 1.12
CA GLU A 566 -3.29 3.59 2.08
C GLU A 566 -4.35 2.65 1.46
N PRO A 567 -4.06 1.87 0.39
CA PRO A 567 -5.07 0.96 -0.14
C PRO A 567 -5.53 -0.06 0.92
N GLY A 568 -6.78 -0.51 0.77
CA GLY A 568 -7.38 -1.49 1.65
C GLY A 568 -8.32 -2.44 0.94
N PHE A 569 -8.91 -3.35 1.72
CA PHE A 569 -10.00 -4.23 1.31
C PHE A 569 -10.83 -4.59 2.54
N TYR A 570 -12.15 -4.54 2.42
CA TYR A 570 -13.07 -4.74 3.54
C TYR A 570 -14.20 -5.68 3.14
N LEU A 571 -14.30 -6.81 3.84
CA LEU A 571 -15.34 -7.81 3.64
C LEU A 571 -16.29 -7.80 4.84
N GLU A 572 -17.44 -7.15 4.64
CA GLU A 572 -18.47 -6.94 5.67
C GLU A 572 -18.79 -8.25 6.42
N GLY A 573 -18.76 -8.18 7.75
CA GLY A 573 -19.04 -9.32 8.64
C GLY A 573 -17.92 -10.36 8.76
N LYS A 574 -16.78 -10.19 8.07
CA LYS A 574 -15.66 -11.15 8.11
C LYS A 574 -14.34 -10.55 8.57
N TYR A 575 -13.75 -9.64 7.79
CA TYR A 575 -12.46 -9.02 8.07
C TYR A 575 -12.18 -7.85 7.13
N GLY A 576 -11.17 -7.05 7.46
CA GLY A 576 -10.59 -6.08 6.54
C GLY A 576 -9.08 -6.01 6.71
N MET A 577 -8.44 -5.26 5.81
CA MET A 577 -7.01 -5.07 5.75
C MET A 577 -6.70 -3.74 5.07
N ARG A 578 -5.66 -3.06 5.55
CA ARG A 578 -5.14 -1.81 4.99
C ARG A 578 -3.63 -1.77 5.22
N ILE A 579 -2.91 -1.20 4.24
CA ILE A 579 -1.46 -0.97 4.32
C ILE A 579 -1.24 0.49 4.00
N GLU A 580 -0.69 1.23 4.97
CA GLU A 580 -0.52 2.67 4.83
C GLU A 580 0.84 3.15 5.26
N SER A 581 1.45 4.00 4.44
CA SER A 581 2.63 4.75 4.84
C SER A 581 2.54 6.18 4.32
N THR A 582 3.32 7.05 4.94
CA THR A 582 3.45 8.46 4.54
C THR A 582 4.67 8.67 3.68
N PHE A 583 4.52 9.51 2.67
CA PHE A 583 5.48 9.75 1.62
C PHE A 583 5.70 11.23 1.37
N ILE A 584 6.94 11.60 1.05
CA ILE A 584 7.31 12.91 0.52
C ILE A 584 7.43 12.80 -1.00
N CYS A 585 6.70 13.61 -1.75
CA CYS A 585 6.91 13.76 -3.19
C CYS A 585 8.25 14.46 -3.44
N LYS A 586 9.05 13.92 -4.35
CA LYS A 586 10.36 14.48 -4.74
C LYS A 586 10.58 14.37 -6.24
N GLU A 587 11.51 15.17 -6.76
CA GLU A 587 12.03 14.95 -8.10
C GLU A 587 12.89 13.69 -8.12
N ILE A 588 12.84 12.96 -9.24
CA ILE A 588 13.68 11.79 -9.49
C ILE A 588 14.35 11.89 -10.86
N GLU A 589 15.50 11.26 -10.98
CA GLU A 589 16.20 11.13 -12.26
C GLU A 589 15.69 9.90 -13.02
N THR A 590 15.53 10.05 -14.32
CA THR A 590 15.13 8.97 -15.24
C THR A 590 16.26 8.66 -16.20
N GLN A 591 16.26 7.45 -16.79
CA GLN A 591 17.32 7.01 -17.70
C GLN A 591 17.48 7.89 -18.94
N PHE A 592 16.39 8.51 -19.38
CA PHE A 592 16.37 9.42 -20.52
C PHE A 592 15.88 10.80 -20.08
N GLU A 593 16.39 11.82 -20.75
CA GLU A 593 15.87 13.18 -20.64
C GLU A 593 14.62 13.33 -21.52
N PHE A 594 13.58 13.95 -20.98
CA PHE A 594 12.37 14.34 -21.70
C PHE A 594 12.00 15.79 -21.34
N SER A 595 11.04 16.40 -22.04
CA SER A 595 10.70 17.82 -21.87
C SER A 595 10.10 18.20 -20.51
N THR A 596 9.86 17.23 -19.61
CA THR A 596 9.31 17.44 -18.27
C THR A 596 10.19 16.82 -17.19
N LYS A 597 10.09 17.35 -15.97
CA LYS A 597 10.67 16.75 -14.78
C LYS A 597 9.84 15.56 -14.32
N TRP A 598 10.49 14.58 -13.70
CA TRP A 598 9.84 13.39 -13.19
C TRP A 598 9.79 13.42 -11.66
N LEU A 599 8.68 12.93 -11.13
CA LEU A 599 8.41 12.85 -9.71
C LEU A 599 8.30 11.39 -9.28
N GLY A 600 8.61 11.16 -8.01
CA GLY A 600 8.38 9.92 -7.31
C GLY A 600 8.22 10.18 -5.82
N PHE A 601 8.15 9.11 -5.04
CA PHE A 601 7.88 9.20 -3.61
C PHE A 601 9.08 8.72 -2.76
N GLU A 602 9.29 9.37 -1.62
CA GLU A 602 10.17 8.93 -0.55
C GLU A 602 9.32 8.52 0.65
N CYS A 603 9.33 7.24 1.01
CA CYS A 603 8.62 6.78 2.20
C CYS A 603 9.32 7.27 3.48
N VAL A 604 8.60 7.94 4.37
CA VAL A 604 9.11 8.34 5.69
C VAL A 604 8.71 7.37 6.79
N THR A 605 7.63 6.61 6.64
CA THR A 605 7.22 5.59 7.61
C THR A 605 8.31 4.55 7.84
N ARG A 606 8.61 4.26 9.11
CA ARG A 606 9.60 3.27 9.54
C ARG A 606 8.93 2.14 10.33
N VAL A 607 7.99 1.43 9.70
CA VAL A 607 7.30 0.29 10.32
C VAL A 607 7.27 -0.88 9.33
N PRO A 608 7.76 -2.08 9.67
CA PRO A 608 7.80 -3.19 8.72
C PRO A 608 6.41 -3.53 8.17
N ILE A 609 6.34 -3.93 6.91
CA ILE A 609 5.13 -4.54 6.36
C ILE A 609 5.17 -6.03 6.69
N ASP A 610 4.12 -6.52 7.35
CA ASP A 610 3.99 -7.93 7.68
C ASP A 610 3.89 -8.75 6.39
N ASN A 611 4.82 -9.69 6.21
CA ASN A 611 4.91 -10.50 5.00
C ASN A 611 4.29 -11.91 5.16
N ARG A 612 3.69 -12.21 6.33
CA ARG A 612 3.09 -13.53 6.61
C ARG A 612 1.86 -13.84 5.76
N LEU A 613 1.09 -12.81 5.40
CA LEU A 613 -0.06 -12.94 4.51
C LEU A 613 0.32 -12.87 3.02
N VAL A 614 1.60 -12.67 2.67
CA VAL A 614 1.97 -12.54 1.25
C VAL A 614 1.86 -13.89 0.54
N ASP A 615 1.00 -13.94 -0.47
CA ASP A 615 1.08 -14.90 -1.57
C ASP A 615 2.20 -14.51 -2.55
N TRP A 616 3.40 -15.06 -2.31
CA TRP A 616 4.60 -14.80 -3.10
C TRP A 616 4.48 -15.20 -4.57
N ALA A 617 3.53 -16.07 -4.93
CA ALA A 617 3.32 -16.47 -6.32
C ALA A 617 2.62 -15.38 -7.16
N LEU A 618 1.99 -14.38 -6.52
CA LEU A 618 1.34 -13.26 -7.20
C LEU A 618 2.26 -12.06 -7.39
N LEU A 619 3.35 -11.97 -6.63
CA LEU A 619 4.28 -10.85 -6.72
C LEU A 619 5.28 -11.03 -7.86
N THR A 620 5.57 -9.95 -8.59
CA THR A 620 6.68 -9.90 -9.54
C THR A 620 8.02 -9.86 -8.80
N LYS A 621 9.12 -10.12 -9.51
CA LYS A 621 10.48 -9.97 -8.95
C LYS A 621 10.73 -8.57 -8.39
N ASP A 622 10.28 -7.54 -9.11
CA ASP A 622 10.46 -6.16 -8.71
C ASP A 622 9.58 -5.79 -7.50
N GLU A 623 8.38 -6.36 -7.39
CA GLU A 623 7.54 -6.21 -6.20
C GLU A 623 8.18 -6.88 -4.97
N ILE A 624 8.72 -8.10 -5.11
CA ILE A 624 9.45 -8.79 -4.03
C ILE A 624 10.68 -7.99 -3.62
N LYS A 625 11.45 -7.49 -4.59
CA LYS A 625 12.62 -6.65 -4.35
C LYS A 625 12.21 -5.38 -3.59
N SER A 626 11.14 -4.70 -4.03
CA SER A 626 10.63 -3.49 -3.39
C SER A 626 10.22 -3.72 -1.94
N LEU A 627 9.50 -4.81 -1.66
CA LEU A 627 9.11 -5.19 -0.29
C LEU A 627 10.34 -5.49 0.58
N ASN A 628 11.30 -6.24 0.06
CA ASN A 628 12.55 -6.54 0.75
C ASN A 628 13.37 -5.28 1.05
N GLU A 629 13.47 -4.37 0.08
CA GLU A 629 14.18 -3.10 0.22
C GLU A 629 13.50 -2.18 1.24
N TYR A 630 12.17 -2.10 1.21
CA TYR A 630 11.39 -1.38 2.21
C TYR A 630 11.65 -1.92 3.62
N ASN A 631 11.46 -3.23 3.84
CA ASN A 631 11.64 -3.81 5.16
C ASN A 631 13.11 -3.71 5.63
N ARG A 632 14.10 -3.86 4.74
CA ARG A 632 15.52 -3.63 5.07
C ARG A 632 15.79 -2.19 5.49
N MET A 633 15.23 -1.20 4.77
CA MET A 633 15.34 0.21 5.15
C MET A 633 14.78 0.46 6.56
N VAL A 634 13.68 -0.20 6.93
CA VAL A 634 13.12 -0.09 8.28
C VAL A 634 14.06 -0.72 9.31
N GLU A 635 14.59 -1.90 9.05
CA GLU A 635 15.56 -2.58 9.94
C GLU A 635 16.81 -1.73 10.16
N ASP A 636 17.44 -1.26 9.08
CA ASP A 636 18.66 -0.45 9.11
C ASP A 636 18.46 0.85 9.91
N ALA A 637 17.26 1.43 9.85
CA ALA A 637 16.93 2.65 10.57
C ALA A 637 16.63 2.41 12.06
N LEU A 638 15.94 1.33 12.41
CA LEU A 638 15.43 1.10 13.77
C LEU A 638 16.36 0.28 14.67
N VAL A 639 17.06 -0.72 14.13
CA VAL A 639 17.93 -1.58 14.94
C VAL A 639 18.98 -0.79 15.74
N PRO A 640 19.62 0.27 15.19
CA PRO A 640 20.55 1.10 15.97
C PRO A 640 19.90 1.88 17.12
N LEU A 641 18.57 2.08 17.09
CA LEU A 641 17.82 2.80 18.11
C LEU A 641 17.21 1.88 19.18
N LEU A 642 17.37 0.57 19.02
CA LEU A 642 16.89 -0.49 19.92
C LEU A 642 18.08 -1.20 20.55
N ASP A 643 19.07 -0.45 21.06
CA ASP A 643 20.32 -0.98 21.58
C ASP A 643 20.26 -1.38 23.06
N ASP A 644 19.35 -0.81 23.83
CA ASP A 644 19.08 -1.15 25.24
C ASP A 644 18.67 -2.63 25.41
N ASP A 645 19.02 -3.23 26.55
CA ASP A 645 18.63 -4.58 26.93
C ASP A 645 17.11 -4.71 27.03
N LEU A 646 16.42 -3.64 27.43
CA LEU A 646 14.96 -3.57 27.49
C LEU A 646 14.28 -3.67 26.12
N ASP A 647 15.01 -3.37 25.03
CA ASP A 647 14.49 -3.41 23.66
C ASP A 647 14.95 -4.63 22.88
N LYS A 648 15.59 -5.61 23.55
CA LYS A 648 16.08 -6.84 22.92
C LYS A 648 14.99 -7.57 22.13
N ASP A 649 13.79 -7.73 22.70
CA ASP A 649 12.71 -8.44 22.03
C ASP A 649 12.19 -7.69 20.81
N ALA A 650 12.13 -6.36 20.87
CA ALA A 650 11.78 -5.51 19.72
C ALA A 650 12.83 -5.60 18.61
N ARG A 651 14.12 -5.58 18.97
CA ARG A 651 15.25 -5.73 18.05
C ARG A 651 15.26 -7.10 17.37
N ASP A 652 15.01 -8.16 18.11
CA ASP A 652 14.94 -9.52 17.55
C ASP A 652 13.69 -9.68 16.66
N TRP A 653 12.56 -9.08 17.06
CA TRP A 653 11.32 -9.09 16.28
C TRP A 653 11.47 -8.35 14.96
N VAL A 654 12.03 -7.14 14.93
CA VAL A 654 12.20 -6.37 13.68
C VAL A 654 13.12 -7.10 12.71
N LYS A 655 14.24 -7.68 13.17
CA LYS A 655 15.14 -8.51 12.34
C LYS A 655 14.44 -9.73 11.76
N LYS A 656 13.57 -10.39 12.54
CA LYS A 656 12.77 -11.52 12.07
C LYS A 656 11.80 -11.09 10.97
N MET A 657 11.06 -10.01 11.18
CA MET A 657 10.03 -9.53 10.25
C MET A 657 10.62 -8.92 8.98
N CYS A 658 11.80 -8.32 9.07
CA CYS A 658 12.50 -7.70 7.94
C CYS A 658 13.37 -8.67 7.14
N LYS A 659 13.43 -9.95 7.53
CA LYS A 659 14.20 -10.96 6.82
C LYS A 659 13.76 -11.02 5.34
N PRO A 660 14.68 -10.84 4.38
CA PRO A 660 14.32 -10.75 2.97
C PRO A 660 13.82 -12.10 2.44
N HIS A 661 12.81 -12.06 1.58
CA HIS A 661 12.41 -13.21 0.79
C HIS A 661 13.41 -13.45 -0.34
N PHE A 662 13.83 -14.70 -0.51
CA PHE A 662 14.84 -15.04 -1.51
C PHE A 662 14.26 -14.91 -2.93
N ILE A 663 14.91 -14.11 -3.78
CA ILE A 663 14.56 -14.01 -5.20
C ILE A 663 15.46 -14.99 -5.95
N TRP A 664 14.88 -16.10 -6.41
CA TRP A 664 15.63 -17.02 -7.27
C TRP A 664 15.95 -16.34 -8.61
N PRO A 665 17.17 -16.49 -9.17
CA PRO A 665 17.53 -15.90 -10.46
C PRO A 665 16.54 -16.22 -11.58
N TRP A 666 15.91 -17.41 -11.50
CA TRP A 666 14.91 -17.93 -12.44
C TRP A 666 13.44 -17.71 -12.03
N THR A 667 13.13 -16.86 -11.05
CA THR A 667 11.72 -16.50 -10.74
C THR A 667 11.15 -15.76 -11.97
N VAL A 668 10.30 -16.40 -12.78
CA VAL A 668 9.77 -15.78 -14.01
C VAL A 668 8.62 -14.86 -13.62
N GLU A 669 8.53 -13.66 -14.23
CA GLU A 669 7.31 -12.84 -14.19
C GLU A 669 6.18 -13.62 -14.85
N ILE A 670 5.28 -14.19 -14.04
CA ILE A 670 4.01 -14.70 -14.54
C ILE A 670 3.11 -13.47 -14.71
N ASN A 671 3.12 -12.87 -15.90
CA ASN A 671 2.10 -11.90 -16.26
C ASN A 671 0.74 -12.61 -16.23
N ALA A 672 -0.09 -12.28 -15.23
CA ALA A 672 -1.42 -12.87 -15.02
C ALA A 672 -2.39 -12.63 -16.21
N ALA A 673 -2.04 -11.73 -17.14
CA ALA A 673 -2.84 -11.40 -18.32
C ALA A 673 -3.01 -12.56 -19.34
N LEU A 674 -2.26 -13.66 -19.24
CA LEU A 674 -2.34 -14.76 -20.21
C LEU A 674 -3.17 -15.97 -19.77
N VAL A 675 -3.78 -15.94 -18.57
CA VAL A 675 -4.54 -17.10 -18.05
C VAL A 675 -6.02 -17.09 -18.47
N ASN A 676 -6.56 -15.96 -18.96
CA ASN A 676 -7.98 -15.82 -19.31
C ASN A 676 -8.26 -15.44 -20.78
N ILE A 677 -7.72 -16.20 -21.73
CA ILE A 677 -8.26 -16.19 -23.10
C ILE A 677 -8.88 -17.55 -23.38
N ALA A 678 -10.19 -17.64 -23.16
CA ALA A 678 -11.00 -18.65 -23.82
C ALA A 678 -10.86 -18.46 -25.34
N PRO A 679 -10.60 -19.52 -26.14
CA PRO A 679 -10.44 -19.35 -27.57
C PRO A 679 -11.78 -18.94 -28.20
N PRO A 680 -11.81 -17.88 -29.02
CA PRO A 680 -13.01 -17.55 -29.77
C PRO A 680 -13.27 -18.64 -30.81
N SER A 681 -14.50 -19.16 -30.79
CA SER A 681 -15.06 -20.02 -31.83
C SER A 681 -15.14 -19.26 -33.15
N LEU A 682 -14.48 -19.75 -34.20
CA LEU A 682 -14.74 -19.36 -35.59
C LEU A 682 -14.84 -20.61 -36.47
N PRO A 683 -15.89 -20.75 -37.31
CA PRO A 683 -16.09 -21.91 -38.18
C PRO A 683 -15.64 -21.61 -39.62
N TYR A 684 -14.86 -22.50 -40.26
CA TYR A 684 -15.01 -22.77 -41.70
C TYR A 684 -14.24 -24.01 -42.19
N ALA A 685 -15.03 -24.91 -42.78
CA ALA A 685 -14.81 -25.82 -43.92
C ALA A 685 -13.41 -26.36 -44.31
N ALA A 686 -13.29 -27.69 -44.16
CA ALA A 686 -13.18 -28.71 -45.23
C ALA A 686 -12.02 -28.74 -46.25
N SER A 687 -11.55 -29.99 -46.41
CA SER A 687 -10.90 -30.64 -47.57
C SER A 687 -9.37 -30.55 -47.69
N MET A 688 -8.70 -31.68 -47.43
CA MET A 688 -8.17 -32.60 -48.45
C MET A 688 -7.49 -33.77 -47.74
N GLY A 689 -7.91 -34.99 -48.07
CA GLY A 689 -7.27 -36.22 -47.58
C GLY A 689 -6.00 -36.57 -48.35
N LEU A 690 -5.13 -37.37 -47.73
CA LEU A 690 -4.65 -38.67 -48.22
C LEU A 690 -3.39 -39.13 -47.46
N PHE A 691 -3.35 -40.44 -47.22
CA PHE A 691 -2.26 -41.31 -46.75
C PHE A 691 -1.99 -41.43 -45.23
N ASP A 692 -2.61 -42.50 -44.69
CA ASP A 692 -1.98 -43.43 -43.77
C ASP A 692 -0.55 -43.80 -44.19
N ASP A 693 0.35 -43.80 -43.21
CA ASP A 693 1.34 -44.87 -42.98
C ASP A 693 2.02 -44.57 -41.63
N HIS A 694 1.43 -45.08 -40.55
CA HIS A 694 2.03 -45.07 -39.22
C HIS A 694 3.11 -46.15 -39.15
N LEU A 695 4.36 -45.75 -38.92
CA LEU A 695 5.40 -46.68 -38.43
C LEU A 695 4.97 -47.25 -37.09
N ALA A 696 4.83 -48.56 -37.01
CA ALA A 696 4.87 -49.26 -35.74
C ALA A 696 6.21 -48.95 -35.05
N PHE A 697 6.15 -48.31 -33.88
CA PHE A 697 7.18 -48.50 -32.89
C PHE A 697 7.23 -50.01 -32.62
N THR A 698 8.33 -50.67 -32.97
CA THR A 698 8.62 -51.99 -32.42
C THR A 698 8.61 -51.82 -30.92
N THR A 699 7.58 -52.36 -30.29
CA THR A 699 7.40 -52.46 -28.84
C THR A 699 8.73 -52.91 -28.26
N PRO A 700 9.43 -52.07 -27.46
CA PRO A 700 10.44 -52.60 -26.59
C PRO A 700 9.67 -53.50 -25.62
N THR A 701 9.90 -54.79 -25.71
CA THR A 701 9.53 -55.74 -24.66
C THR A 701 10.36 -55.39 -23.41
N GLY A 702 9.94 -54.35 -22.69
CA GLY A 702 10.52 -53.90 -21.41
C GLY A 702 10.38 -52.39 -21.14
N PRO A 703 10.11 -51.94 -19.89
CA PRO A 703 9.89 -50.54 -19.54
C PRO A 703 11.24 -49.85 -19.26
N SER A 704 11.97 -49.45 -20.30
CA SER A 704 13.19 -48.64 -20.11
C SER A 704 12.91 -47.19 -20.45
N ALA A 705 12.82 -46.32 -19.44
CA ALA A 705 12.74 -44.87 -19.58
C ALA A 705 14.09 -44.20 -19.97
N LEU A 706 15.08 -44.99 -20.38
CA LEU A 706 16.42 -44.54 -20.78
C LEU A 706 16.56 -44.45 -22.32
N PRO A 707 17.39 -43.52 -22.83
CA PRO A 707 17.67 -43.42 -24.26
C PRO A 707 18.24 -44.73 -24.84
N PRO A 708 17.98 -45.04 -26.12
CA PRO A 708 18.57 -46.20 -26.77
C PRO A 708 20.10 -46.12 -26.80
N THR A 709 20.77 -47.27 -26.69
CA THR A 709 22.23 -47.37 -26.77
C THR A 709 22.75 -46.82 -28.10
N GLY A 710 23.87 -46.10 -28.07
CA GLY A 710 24.48 -45.49 -29.25
C GLY A 710 23.78 -44.22 -29.75
N THR A 711 22.86 -43.64 -28.97
CA THR A 711 22.21 -42.37 -29.28
C THR A 711 22.70 -41.22 -28.39
N HIS A 712 22.48 -39.99 -28.86
CA HIS A 712 22.72 -38.75 -28.11
C HIS A 712 21.39 -38.10 -27.75
N LEU A 713 21.06 -38.02 -26.46
CA LEU A 713 19.94 -37.22 -25.96
C LEU A 713 20.43 -35.80 -25.62
N LEU A 714 19.88 -34.80 -26.28
CA LEU A 714 20.17 -33.40 -26.05
C LEU A 714 18.97 -32.72 -25.41
N VAL A 715 19.16 -32.10 -24.25
CA VAL A 715 18.15 -31.27 -23.58
C VAL A 715 18.50 -29.80 -23.87
N THR A 716 17.63 -29.09 -24.60
CA THR A 716 17.85 -27.70 -25.05
C THR A 716 16.68 -26.78 -24.70
N ASP A 717 16.89 -25.47 -24.85
CA ASP A 717 15.84 -24.42 -24.75
C ASP A 717 15.01 -24.50 -23.46
N ALA A 718 15.68 -24.83 -22.37
CA ALA A 718 15.09 -25.01 -21.07
C ALA A 718 15.84 -24.14 -20.06
N LEU A 719 15.13 -23.54 -19.10
CA LEU A 719 15.76 -22.98 -17.92
C LEU A 719 16.50 -24.11 -17.16
N THR A 720 17.60 -23.79 -16.49
CA THR A 720 18.42 -24.73 -15.72
C THR A 720 17.57 -25.65 -14.81
N ALA A 721 16.55 -25.10 -14.16
CA ALA A 721 15.63 -25.84 -13.30
C ALA A 721 14.82 -26.93 -14.04
N SER A 722 14.38 -26.67 -15.27
CA SER A 722 13.58 -27.62 -16.06
C SER A 722 14.42 -28.80 -16.57
N ALA A 723 15.69 -28.56 -16.90
CA ALA A 723 16.62 -29.60 -17.30
C ALA A 723 17.00 -30.52 -16.13
N ASN A 724 17.12 -29.97 -14.91
CA ASN A 724 17.34 -30.75 -13.71
C ASN A 724 16.22 -31.78 -13.49
N VAL A 725 14.96 -31.44 -13.80
CA VAL A 725 13.85 -32.41 -13.73
C VAL A 725 14.06 -33.58 -14.68
N VAL A 726 14.44 -33.32 -15.94
CA VAL A 726 14.77 -34.38 -16.91
C VAL A 726 15.92 -35.26 -16.40
N LEU A 727 16.96 -34.65 -15.82
CA LEU A 727 18.08 -35.39 -15.23
C LEU A 727 17.65 -36.22 -14.01
N TYR A 728 16.83 -35.70 -13.09
CA TYR A 728 16.32 -36.48 -11.95
C TYR A 728 15.58 -37.73 -12.42
N HIS A 729 14.76 -37.63 -13.47
CA HIS A 729 14.08 -38.79 -14.05
C HIS A 729 15.04 -39.79 -14.69
N LEU A 730 16.04 -39.32 -15.44
CA LEU A 730 17.03 -40.19 -16.07
C LEU A 730 17.89 -40.92 -15.03
N PHE A 731 18.31 -40.23 -13.97
CA PHE A 731 19.11 -40.81 -12.89
C PHE A 731 18.30 -41.80 -12.05
N THR A 732 17.02 -41.49 -11.78
CA THR A 732 16.09 -42.41 -11.12
C THR A 732 15.89 -43.66 -11.96
N SER A 733 15.66 -43.49 -13.27
CA SER A 733 15.45 -44.59 -14.22
C SER A 733 16.70 -45.46 -14.38
N ALA A 734 17.88 -44.85 -14.47
CA ALA A 734 19.16 -45.55 -14.54
C ALA A 734 19.46 -46.31 -13.24
N SER A 735 19.20 -45.69 -12.09
CA SER A 735 19.35 -46.34 -10.78
C SER A 735 18.39 -47.53 -10.63
N ALA A 736 17.13 -47.40 -11.06
CA ALA A 736 16.14 -48.48 -11.05
C ALA A 736 16.53 -49.63 -12.00
N ALA A 737 17.01 -49.30 -13.21
CA ALA A 737 17.48 -50.25 -14.21
C ALA A 737 18.90 -50.81 -13.93
N ARG A 738 19.54 -50.38 -12.83
CA ARG A 738 20.92 -50.73 -12.44
C ARG A 738 21.97 -50.39 -13.51
N VAL A 739 21.68 -49.40 -14.35
CA VAL A 739 22.60 -48.85 -15.36
C VAL A 739 23.59 -47.91 -14.66
N PRO A 740 24.92 -48.09 -14.81
CA PRO A 740 25.90 -47.17 -14.26
C PRO A 740 25.73 -45.77 -14.83
N ILE A 741 25.95 -44.74 -14.02
CA ILE A 741 25.88 -43.34 -14.46
C ILE A 741 27.29 -42.75 -14.39
N ILE A 742 27.74 -42.12 -15.46
CA ILE A 742 28.95 -41.29 -15.45
C ILE A 742 28.46 -39.85 -15.58
N TRP A 743 28.51 -39.09 -14.49
CA TRP A 743 28.01 -37.72 -14.46
C TRP A 743 29.17 -36.73 -14.46
N VAL A 744 29.25 -35.94 -15.52
CA VAL A 744 30.16 -34.80 -15.64
C VAL A 744 29.36 -33.54 -15.32
N ASP A 745 29.72 -32.89 -14.22
CA ASP A 745 29.04 -31.72 -13.68
C ASP A 745 29.85 -30.46 -13.96
N PHE A 746 29.44 -29.72 -14.99
CA PHE A 746 30.00 -28.42 -15.34
C PHE A 746 29.27 -27.26 -14.63
N ARG A 747 28.17 -27.55 -13.91
CA ARG A 747 27.42 -26.55 -13.14
C ARG A 747 27.90 -26.37 -11.71
N HIS A 748 28.73 -27.30 -11.23
CA HIS A 748 29.15 -27.37 -9.83
C HIS A 748 27.97 -27.55 -8.85
N GLU A 749 26.92 -28.27 -9.28
CA GLU A 749 25.78 -28.62 -8.42
C GLU A 749 26.18 -29.55 -7.28
N THR A 750 27.28 -30.31 -7.44
CA THR A 750 27.82 -31.30 -6.50
C THR A 750 26.98 -32.57 -6.35
N LEU A 751 27.66 -33.69 -6.13
CA LEU A 751 27.01 -34.98 -5.89
C LEU A 751 26.09 -34.96 -4.66
N ALA A 752 26.45 -34.22 -3.61
CA ALA A 752 25.70 -34.15 -2.35
C ALA A 752 24.35 -33.44 -2.51
N SER A 753 24.30 -32.36 -3.30
CA SER A 753 23.06 -31.63 -3.60
C SER A 753 22.08 -32.53 -4.37
N PHE A 754 22.57 -33.19 -5.42
CA PHE A 754 21.76 -34.05 -6.28
C PHE A 754 21.25 -35.30 -5.53
N ASP A 755 22.10 -35.92 -4.69
CA ASP A 755 21.71 -37.06 -3.85
C ASP A 755 20.62 -36.70 -2.84
N THR A 756 20.71 -35.49 -2.25
CA THR A 756 19.70 -35.01 -1.29
C THR A 756 18.31 -34.93 -1.93
N VAL A 757 18.23 -34.41 -3.15
CA VAL A 757 16.96 -34.33 -3.91
C VAL A 757 16.45 -35.72 -4.26
N LEU A 758 17.30 -36.59 -4.78
CA LEU A 758 16.91 -37.94 -5.19
C LEU A 758 16.51 -38.85 -4.02
N ARG A 759 17.12 -38.68 -2.83
CA ARG A 759 16.66 -39.33 -1.60
C ARG A 759 15.25 -38.91 -1.21
N ARG A 760 14.91 -37.62 -1.34
CA ARG A 760 13.55 -37.12 -1.08
C ARG A 760 12.53 -37.67 -2.08
N LEU A 761 12.96 -37.97 -3.30
CA LEU A 761 12.18 -38.63 -4.34
C LEU A 761 12.15 -40.17 -4.19
N GLY A 762 12.68 -40.73 -3.09
CA GLY A 762 12.67 -42.15 -2.79
C GLY A 762 13.65 -43.00 -3.62
N SER A 763 14.56 -42.38 -4.36
CA SER A 763 15.45 -43.05 -5.32
C SER A 763 16.92 -42.61 -5.13
N PRO A 764 17.60 -43.04 -4.05
CA PRO A 764 18.97 -42.62 -3.76
C PRO A 764 19.93 -42.96 -4.90
N LEU A 765 20.93 -42.10 -5.14
CA LEU A 765 21.93 -42.32 -6.19
C LEU A 765 22.71 -43.59 -5.92
N LYS A 766 22.73 -44.51 -6.90
CA LYS A 766 23.52 -45.74 -6.85
C LYS A 766 24.36 -45.87 -8.11
N ARG A 767 25.63 -46.25 -7.96
CA ARG A 767 26.57 -46.52 -9.07
C ARG A 767 26.79 -45.31 -9.98
N VAL A 768 27.09 -44.16 -9.37
CA VAL A 768 27.43 -42.92 -10.06
C VAL A 768 28.94 -42.69 -9.97
N THR A 769 29.59 -42.56 -11.11
CA THR A 769 30.93 -42.00 -11.21
C THR A 769 30.79 -40.50 -11.45
N TYR A 770 31.06 -39.70 -10.43
CA TYR A 770 30.98 -38.24 -10.49
C TYR A 770 32.32 -37.66 -10.93
N ILE A 771 32.29 -36.80 -11.95
CA ILE A 771 33.43 -36.07 -12.49
C ILE A 771 33.07 -34.59 -12.41
N ALA A 772 33.81 -33.83 -11.60
CA ALA A 772 33.76 -32.38 -11.57
C ALA A 772 35.06 -31.87 -12.19
N PRO A 773 35.06 -31.50 -13.49
CA PRO A 773 36.24 -30.89 -14.10
C PRO A 773 36.55 -29.58 -13.37
N SER A 774 37.80 -29.39 -12.93
CA SER A 774 38.25 -28.06 -12.55
C SER A 774 38.21 -27.20 -13.81
N PRO A 775 37.48 -26.07 -13.81
CA PRO A 775 37.38 -25.26 -15.01
C PRO A 775 38.63 -24.42 -15.30
N LEU A 776 39.57 -24.35 -14.34
CA LEU A 776 40.74 -23.49 -14.39
C LEU A 776 41.93 -24.25 -15.01
N PRO A 777 42.65 -23.67 -15.99
CA PRO A 777 43.94 -24.19 -16.40
C PRO A 777 44.93 -24.16 -15.20
N PRO A 778 45.94 -25.04 -15.17
CA PRO A 778 46.87 -25.15 -14.04
C PRO A 778 47.71 -23.89 -13.75
N SER A 779 47.74 -22.92 -14.67
CA SER A 779 48.55 -21.70 -14.60
C SER A 779 47.67 -20.47 -14.37
N LEU A 780 47.49 -20.07 -13.11
CA LEU A 780 47.06 -18.72 -12.75
C LEU A 780 48.31 -17.93 -12.33
N GLN A 781 48.89 -17.15 -13.24
CA GLN A 781 49.68 -15.98 -12.88
C GLN A 781 49.00 -14.74 -13.46
N PRO A 782 48.75 -13.68 -12.67
CA PRO A 782 48.10 -12.49 -13.18
C PRO A 782 49.06 -11.72 -14.08
N SER A 783 48.79 -11.70 -15.39
CA SER A 783 49.50 -10.80 -16.30
C SER A 783 48.71 -9.50 -16.49
N SER A 784 49.36 -8.39 -16.16
CA SER A 784 48.92 -7.05 -16.54
C SER A 784 49.30 -6.82 -18.00
N THR A 785 48.33 -6.71 -18.92
CA THR A 785 48.21 -5.60 -19.91
C THR A 785 47.39 -5.95 -21.16
N SER A 786 46.64 -4.93 -21.60
CA SER A 786 46.26 -4.61 -22.99
C SER A 786 44.85 -4.94 -23.48
N SER A 787 44.43 -4.05 -24.36
CA SER A 787 43.09 -3.63 -24.74
C SER A 787 42.45 -4.47 -25.85
N SER A 788 41.36 -5.17 -25.54
CA SER A 788 40.35 -5.63 -26.50
C SER A 788 38.97 -5.71 -25.79
N PRO A 789 37.83 -5.66 -26.50
CA PRO A 789 36.50 -5.54 -25.89
C PRO A 789 35.96 -6.91 -25.47
N GLN A 790 36.68 -7.60 -24.59
CA GLN A 790 36.25 -8.55 -23.55
C GLN A 790 37.51 -9.34 -23.13
N PRO A 791 37.91 -9.32 -21.85
CA PRO A 791 39.09 -10.08 -21.42
C PRO A 791 38.77 -11.58 -21.50
N ALA A 792 39.64 -12.34 -22.16
CA ALA A 792 39.62 -13.79 -22.02
C ALA A 792 39.92 -14.13 -20.54
N LEU A 793 39.11 -15.00 -19.94
CA LEU A 793 39.29 -15.44 -18.54
C LEU A 793 40.61 -16.22 -18.34
N PHE A 794 41.26 -16.67 -19.41
CA PHE A 794 42.43 -17.54 -19.40
C PHE A 794 43.48 -17.12 -20.45
N ASP A 795 44.77 -17.28 -20.12
CA ASP A 795 45.90 -16.96 -21.00
C ASP A 795 46.11 -17.99 -22.14
N GLU A 796 45.63 -19.23 -21.97
CA GLU A 796 45.65 -20.30 -22.98
C GLU A 796 44.22 -20.72 -23.38
N GLU A 797 44.02 -21.16 -24.63
CA GLU A 797 42.70 -21.67 -25.05
C GLU A 797 42.31 -22.91 -24.22
N PRO A 798 41.15 -22.90 -23.55
CA PRO A 798 40.75 -23.99 -22.66
C PRO A 798 40.39 -25.25 -23.46
N THR A 799 40.78 -26.43 -22.94
CA THR A 799 40.62 -27.73 -23.63
C THR A 799 39.81 -28.74 -22.81
N MET A 800 38.95 -29.52 -23.48
CA MET A 800 38.19 -30.61 -22.86
C MET A 800 38.95 -31.95 -22.83
N ALA A 801 40.21 -32.00 -23.29
CA ALA A 801 40.98 -33.24 -23.35
C ALA A 801 41.09 -33.99 -22.00
N PRO A 802 41.33 -33.33 -20.85
CA PRO A 802 41.35 -34.00 -19.54
C PRO A 802 40.00 -34.62 -19.18
N THR A 803 38.90 -33.90 -19.44
CA THR A 803 37.54 -34.40 -19.20
C THR A 803 37.23 -35.60 -20.08
N VAL A 804 37.63 -35.57 -21.35
CA VAL A 804 37.45 -36.71 -22.26
C VAL A 804 38.23 -37.94 -21.78
N ALA A 805 39.48 -37.76 -21.32
CA ALA A 805 40.28 -38.84 -20.77
C ALA A 805 39.68 -39.44 -19.48
N ALA A 806 39.16 -38.60 -18.59
CA ALA A 806 38.50 -39.02 -17.35
C ALA A 806 37.24 -39.84 -17.64
N VAL A 807 36.38 -39.37 -18.54
CA VAL A 807 35.16 -40.10 -18.95
C VAL A 807 35.51 -41.41 -19.65
N ARG A 808 36.54 -41.44 -20.51
CA ARG A 808 37.00 -42.67 -21.17
C ARG A 808 37.47 -43.72 -20.16
N THR A 809 38.22 -43.29 -19.14
CA THR A 809 38.67 -44.16 -18.04
C THR A 809 37.47 -44.69 -17.24
N ALA A 810 36.50 -43.83 -16.95
CA ALA A 810 35.26 -44.22 -16.28
C ALA A 810 34.44 -45.24 -17.11
N LEU A 811 34.36 -45.06 -18.43
CA LEU A 811 33.66 -45.96 -19.35
C LEU A 811 34.30 -47.36 -19.42
N GLN A 812 35.63 -47.47 -19.30
CA GLN A 812 36.31 -48.76 -19.21
C GLN A 812 35.89 -49.55 -17.95
N SER A 813 35.69 -48.82 -16.85
CA SER A 813 35.29 -49.40 -15.57
C SER A 813 33.77 -49.62 -15.45
N SER A 814 32.98 -48.98 -16.32
CA SER A 814 31.51 -49.01 -16.30
C SER A 814 30.97 -49.04 -17.73
N PRO A 815 31.06 -50.20 -18.42
CA PRO A 815 30.48 -50.34 -19.75
C PRO A 815 28.95 -50.23 -19.69
N LYS A 816 28.34 -49.84 -20.81
CA LYS A 816 26.88 -49.57 -20.93
C LYS A 816 26.38 -48.42 -20.04
N ALA A 817 27.27 -47.54 -19.58
CA ALA A 817 26.87 -46.41 -18.74
C ALA A 817 26.03 -45.36 -19.48
N LEU A 818 25.18 -44.67 -18.71
CA LEU A 818 24.57 -43.40 -19.09
C LEU A 818 25.59 -42.29 -18.84
N VAL A 819 26.18 -41.72 -19.90
CA VAL A 819 27.12 -40.60 -19.78
C VAL A 819 26.35 -39.29 -19.82
N VAL A 820 26.35 -38.55 -18.72
CA VAL A 820 25.63 -37.27 -18.58
C VAL A 820 26.63 -36.14 -18.58
N LEU A 821 26.53 -35.26 -19.57
CA LEU A 821 27.29 -34.02 -19.69
C LEU A 821 26.37 -32.87 -19.29
N ASP A 822 26.39 -32.52 -18.01
CA ASP A 822 25.47 -31.52 -17.46
C ASP A 822 26.13 -30.15 -17.40
N GLY A 823 25.61 -29.21 -18.17
CA GLY A 823 26.07 -27.83 -18.20
C GLY A 823 27.05 -27.50 -19.33
N LEU A 824 26.78 -27.95 -20.56
CA LEU A 824 27.66 -27.63 -21.68
C LEU A 824 27.65 -26.14 -22.07
N SER A 825 26.61 -25.40 -21.68
CA SER A 825 26.53 -23.95 -21.96
C SER A 825 27.44 -23.15 -21.04
N GLU A 826 27.66 -23.62 -19.82
CA GLU A 826 28.51 -22.99 -18.83
C GLU A 826 29.98 -22.98 -19.32
N LEU A 827 30.40 -23.97 -20.10
CA LEU A 827 31.71 -23.97 -20.77
C LEU A 827 31.87 -22.80 -21.75
N PHE A 828 30.79 -22.33 -22.37
CA PHE A 828 30.84 -21.16 -23.27
C PHE A 828 31.19 -19.89 -22.49
N ASP A 829 30.57 -19.69 -21.34
CA ASP A 829 30.85 -18.55 -20.45
C ASP A 829 32.29 -18.57 -19.92
N MET A 830 32.93 -19.74 -19.95
CA MET A 830 34.32 -19.97 -19.59
C MET A 830 35.29 -19.88 -20.78
N GLY A 831 34.83 -19.40 -21.93
CA GLY A 831 35.68 -19.14 -23.10
C GLY A 831 35.95 -20.37 -23.98
N PHE A 832 35.25 -21.50 -23.79
CA PHE A 832 35.39 -22.65 -24.69
C PHE A 832 34.69 -22.40 -26.03
N ASN A 833 35.40 -22.69 -27.12
CA ASN A 833 34.83 -22.62 -28.47
C ASN A 833 33.76 -23.72 -28.69
N PRO A 834 32.55 -23.42 -29.21
CA PRO A 834 31.51 -24.40 -29.52
C PRO A 834 31.96 -25.56 -30.42
N ILE A 835 32.96 -25.33 -31.30
CA ILE A 835 33.59 -26.37 -32.12
C ILE A 835 34.31 -27.39 -31.23
N CYS A 836 35.11 -26.92 -30.27
CA CYS A 836 35.86 -27.76 -29.35
C CYS A 836 34.92 -28.59 -28.46
N ILE A 837 33.86 -27.96 -27.93
CA ILE A 837 32.82 -28.66 -27.16
C ILE A 837 32.16 -29.75 -28.02
N THR A 838 31.78 -29.42 -29.25
CA THR A 838 31.14 -30.39 -30.17
C THR A 838 32.07 -31.56 -30.52
N GLN A 839 33.37 -31.31 -30.71
CA GLN A 839 34.37 -32.35 -30.98
C GLN A 839 34.55 -33.28 -29.78
N ALA A 840 34.59 -32.73 -28.56
CA ALA A 840 34.67 -33.50 -27.34
C ALA A 840 33.42 -34.38 -27.14
N VAL A 841 32.22 -33.82 -27.33
CA VAL A 841 30.97 -34.60 -27.26
C VAL A 841 30.93 -35.69 -28.33
N ARG A 842 31.41 -35.42 -29.56
CA ARG A 842 31.52 -36.43 -30.62
C ARG A 842 32.44 -37.59 -30.22
N ALA A 843 33.60 -37.29 -29.65
CA ALA A 843 34.54 -38.31 -29.18
C ALA A 843 33.91 -39.17 -28.06
N LEU A 844 33.27 -38.53 -27.08
CA LEU A 844 32.59 -39.22 -25.99
C LEU A 844 31.39 -40.05 -26.47
N LEU A 845 30.64 -39.58 -27.46
CA LEU A 845 29.56 -40.34 -28.08
C LEU A 845 30.09 -41.58 -28.80
N SER A 846 31.23 -41.47 -29.48
CA SER A 846 31.90 -42.62 -30.10
C SER A 846 32.36 -43.64 -29.04
N ASP A 847 32.99 -43.17 -27.96
CA ASP A 847 33.48 -44.01 -26.87
C ASP A 847 32.32 -44.70 -26.12
N ALA A 848 31.26 -43.96 -25.79
CA ALA A 848 30.06 -44.51 -25.15
C ALA A 848 29.36 -45.52 -26.06
N ARG A 849 29.28 -45.25 -27.37
CA ARG A 849 28.69 -46.18 -28.36
C ARG A 849 29.48 -47.48 -28.45
N ALA A 850 30.81 -47.42 -28.46
CA ALA A 850 31.67 -48.61 -28.45
C ALA A 850 31.48 -49.45 -27.16
N ALA A 851 31.25 -48.78 -26.02
CA ALA A 851 30.96 -49.42 -24.74
C ALA A 851 29.48 -49.85 -24.56
N GLY A 852 28.62 -49.67 -25.57
CA GLY A 852 27.20 -50.02 -25.51
C GLY A 852 26.35 -49.11 -24.62
N GLY A 853 26.79 -47.88 -24.35
CA GLY A 853 26.08 -46.84 -23.59
C GLY A 853 25.46 -45.77 -24.46
N CYS A 854 25.03 -44.66 -23.85
CA CYS A 854 24.49 -43.47 -24.55
C CYS A 854 24.98 -42.18 -23.87
N VAL A 855 24.88 -41.06 -24.60
CA VAL A 855 25.26 -39.74 -24.08
C VAL A 855 24.01 -38.89 -23.88
N VAL A 856 23.93 -38.20 -22.76
CA VAL A 856 22.96 -37.16 -22.45
C VAL A 856 23.72 -35.85 -22.29
N SER A 857 23.22 -34.76 -22.88
CA SER A 857 23.83 -33.44 -22.71
C SER A 857 22.78 -32.37 -22.44
N THR A 858 23.07 -31.44 -21.54
CA THR A 858 22.24 -30.25 -21.33
C THR A 858 22.94 -29.03 -21.92
N ALA A 859 22.21 -28.24 -22.72
CA ALA A 859 22.71 -27.02 -23.35
C ALA A 859 21.59 -25.96 -23.41
N HIS A 860 21.69 -24.94 -22.56
CA HIS A 860 20.70 -23.87 -22.41
C HIS A 860 21.11 -22.61 -23.15
N GLU A 861 20.15 -21.86 -23.68
CA GLU A 861 20.31 -20.49 -24.22
C GLU A 861 21.45 -20.29 -25.26
N ASN A 862 21.90 -21.35 -25.93
CA ASN A 862 22.96 -21.28 -26.97
C ASN A 862 22.55 -22.06 -28.23
N GLU A 863 21.86 -21.37 -29.14
CA GLU A 863 21.35 -21.98 -30.38
C GLU A 863 22.46 -22.56 -31.27
N GLU A 864 23.64 -21.94 -31.30
CA GLU A 864 24.75 -22.38 -32.15
C GLU A 864 25.36 -23.69 -31.65
N LEU A 865 25.58 -23.82 -30.34
CA LEU A 865 26.03 -25.08 -29.73
C LEU A 865 24.98 -26.18 -29.92
N ALA A 866 23.70 -25.90 -29.64
CA ALA A 866 22.61 -26.86 -29.84
C ALA A 866 22.53 -27.35 -31.30
N ARG A 867 22.62 -26.43 -32.27
CA ARG A 867 22.61 -26.75 -33.71
C ARG A 867 23.78 -27.65 -34.11
N ARG A 868 24.96 -27.48 -33.52
CA ARG A 868 26.15 -28.30 -33.79
C ARG A 868 26.03 -29.69 -33.16
N LEU A 869 25.55 -29.79 -31.93
CA LEU A 869 25.35 -31.06 -31.23
C LEU A 869 24.30 -31.94 -31.94
N LEU A 870 23.23 -31.33 -32.47
CA LEU A 870 22.22 -32.04 -33.29
C LEU A 870 22.78 -32.61 -34.62
N ARG A 871 24.02 -32.29 -35.01
CA ARG A 871 24.66 -32.88 -36.21
C ARG A 871 25.50 -34.13 -35.89
N LEU A 872 25.57 -34.58 -34.65
CA LEU A 872 26.50 -35.63 -34.21
C LEU A 872 26.07 -37.09 -34.48
N GLY A 873 24.85 -37.36 -34.95
CA GLY A 873 24.40 -38.73 -35.23
C GLY A 873 22.91 -38.93 -34.93
N PRO A 874 22.43 -40.16 -34.65
CA PRO A 874 21.06 -40.37 -34.22
C PRO A 874 20.84 -39.68 -32.86
N TRP A 875 20.02 -38.64 -32.87
CA TRP A 875 19.78 -37.81 -31.70
C TRP A 875 18.31 -37.85 -31.27
N TRP A 876 18.13 -37.60 -29.98
CA TRP A 876 16.86 -37.27 -29.35
C TRP A 876 17.00 -35.85 -28.80
N ARG A 877 16.04 -34.97 -29.06
CA ARG A 877 16.03 -33.62 -28.51
C ARG A 877 14.83 -33.43 -27.63
N VAL A 878 15.06 -33.01 -26.41
CA VAL A 878 14.04 -32.48 -25.49
C VAL A 878 14.14 -30.96 -25.52
N SER A 879 13.07 -30.27 -25.90
CA SER A 879 13.05 -28.80 -26.01
C SER A 879 11.71 -28.20 -25.59
N GLY A 880 11.68 -26.88 -25.32
CA GLY A 880 10.43 -26.18 -24.98
C GLY A 880 9.85 -26.62 -23.64
N LEU A 881 10.72 -26.88 -22.65
CA LEU A 881 10.30 -27.30 -21.32
C LEU A 881 9.61 -26.14 -20.58
N THR A 882 8.32 -26.27 -20.30
CA THR A 882 7.54 -25.31 -19.52
C THR A 882 7.11 -25.91 -18.18
N PRO A 883 7.34 -25.21 -17.05
CA PRO A 883 6.78 -25.61 -15.77
C PRO A 883 5.32 -25.15 -15.71
N ARG A 884 4.36 -26.07 -15.75
CA ARG A 884 2.96 -25.78 -15.43
C ARG A 884 2.58 -26.63 -14.23
N SER A 885 2.19 -25.98 -13.12
CA SER A 885 1.45 -26.62 -12.01
C SER A 885 2.00 -27.99 -11.57
N GLY A 886 3.26 -28.05 -11.13
CA GLY A 886 3.88 -29.29 -10.63
C GLY A 886 4.28 -30.32 -11.71
N GLU A 887 4.08 -30.02 -12.99
CA GLU A 887 4.46 -30.86 -14.13
C GLU A 887 5.44 -30.12 -15.05
N VAL A 888 6.45 -30.84 -15.57
CA VAL A 888 7.30 -30.35 -16.66
C VAL A 888 6.80 -30.95 -17.96
N SER A 889 6.44 -30.07 -18.90
CA SER A 889 6.02 -30.46 -20.23
C SER A 889 6.94 -29.89 -21.29
N GLY A 890 7.27 -30.68 -22.32
CA GLY A 890 8.10 -30.22 -23.44
C GLY A 890 7.94 -31.10 -24.66
N GLU A 891 8.73 -30.84 -25.69
CA GLU A 891 8.68 -31.54 -26.98
C GLU A 891 9.85 -32.51 -27.11
N ILE A 892 9.57 -33.76 -27.50
CA ILE A 892 10.60 -34.72 -27.93
C ILE A 892 10.61 -34.80 -29.45
N SER A 893 11.79 -34.68 -30.05
CA SER A 893 12.03 -34.94 -31.47
C SER A 893 13.20 -35.90 -31.67
N ALA A 894 13.15 -36.72 -32.72
CA ALA A 894 14.20 -37.69 -33.05
C ALA A 894 14.40 -37.82 -34.57
N ILE A 895 15.62 -38.16 -35.01
CA ILE A 895 15.92 -38.52 -36.41
C ILE A 895 16.72 -39.83 -36.44
N ARG A 896 16.32 -40.79 -37.28
CA ARG A 896 17.17 -41.94 -37.67
C ARG A 896 18.15 -41.50 -38.75
N GLY A 897 19.45 -41.56 -38.45
CA GLY A 897 20.51 -41.43 -39.45
C GLY A 897 21.00 -42.80 -39.93
N GLY A 898 20.84 -43.11 -41.22
CA GLY A 898 21.45 -44.27 -41.88
C GLY A 898 20.91 -44.54 -43.29
N SER A 899 21.80 -44.46 -44.27
CA SER A 899 21.63 -44.64 -45.72
C SER A 899 20.74 -45.81 -46.16
N GLY A 900 19.79 -45.55 -47.08
CA GLY A 900 19.29 -46.57 -48.02
C GLY A 900 17.91 -47.19 -47.77
N SER A 901 17.11 -46.73 -46.81
CA SER A 901 15.71 -47.18 -46.68
C SER A 901 14.75 -46.00 -46.49
N THR A 902 13.74 -45.92 -47.36
CA THR A 902 12.56 -45.07 -47.19
C THR A 902 11.70 -45.65 -46.06
N GLY A 903 12.10 -45.40 -44.82
CA GLY A 903 11.29 -45.65 -43.63
C GLY A 903 10.70 -44.34 -43.11
N PRO A 904 9.46 -44.30 -42.58
CA PRO A 904 8.73 -43.06 -42.34
C PRO A 904 9.49 -42.00 -41.52
N ALA A 905 9.62 -40.83 -42.14
CA ALA A 905 10.20 -39.65 -41.53
C ALA A 905 9.16 -38.99 -40.61
N VAL A 906 9.52 -38.72 -39.35
CA VAL A 906 8.72 -37.83 -38.50
C VAL A 906 9.04 -36.39 -38.91
N SER A 907 8.10 -35.77 -39.63
CA SER A 907 8.15 -34.35 -39.97
C SER A 907 8.27 -33.48 -38.71
N ARG A 908 8.98 -32.35 -38.80
CA ARG A 908 8.99 -31.27 -37.78
C ARG A 908 7.59 -30.81 -37.36
N ALA A 909 6.55 -31.14 -38.14
CA ALA A 909 5.14 -30.88 -37.85
C ALA A 909 4.50 -31.83 -36.81
N LYS A 910 5.18 -32.89 -36.34
CA LYS A 910 4.64 -33.87 -35.37
C LYS A 910 5.47 -33.93 -34.08
N ALA A 911 5.63 -32.79 -33.40
CA ALA A 911 6.22 -32.77 -32.07
C ALA A 911 5.34 -33.56 -31.08
N VAL A 912 5.98 -34.32 -30.20
CA VAL A 912 5.30 -35.08 -29.14
C VAL A 912 5.49 -34.33 -27.84
N GLN A 913 4.40 -33.90 -27.22
CA GLN A 913 4.42 -33.36 -25.86
C GLN A 913 4.68 -34.51 -24.89
N PHE A 914 5.52 -34.32 -23.88
CA PHE A 914 5.65 -35.31 -22.81
C PHE A 914 5.41 -34.67 -21.45
N ARG A 915 5.02 -35.49 -20.47
CA ARG A 915 4.85 -35.14 -19.07
C ARG A 915 5.70 -36.08 -18.25
N LEU A 916 6.49 -35.49 -17.35
CA LEU A 916 7.29 -36.22 -16.38
C LEU A 916 6.43 -36.53 -15.14
N GLU A 917 6.20 -37.80 -14.86
CA GLU A 917 5.57 -38.31 -13.64
C GLU A 917 6.64 -38.94 -12.74
N PRO A 918 6.47 -38.98 -11.40
CA PRO A 918 7.51 -39.42 -10.46
C PRO A 918 8.27 -40.72 -10.79
N ALA A 919 7.66 -41.65 -11.55
CA ALA A 919 8.29 -42.90 -12.00
C ALA A 919 8.07 -43.24 -13.49
N ALA A 920 7.52 -42.32 -14.30
CA ALA A 920 7.20 -42.60 -15.70
C ALA A 920 7.25 -41.34 -16.58
N VAL A 921 7.45 -41.52 -17.87
CA VAL A 921 7.32 -40.46 -18.88
C VAL A 921 6.10 -40.76 -19.73
N ARG A 922 5.10 -39.87 -19.74
CA ARG A 922 3.93 -39.99 -20.63
C ARG A 922 4.10 -39.09 -21.83
N ALA A 923 3.90 -39.64 -23.02
CA ALA A 923 4.00 -38.92 -24.29
C ALA A 923 2.59 -38.70 -24.88
N PHE A 924 2.39 -37.57 -25.55
CA PHE A 924 1.13 -37.10 -26.12
C PHE A 924 1.35 -36.45 -27.49
N PRO A 925 0.48 -36.67 -28.48
CA PRO A 925 0.48 -35.88 -29.71
C PRO A 925 0.19 -34.40 -29.40
N LYS A 926 1.00 -33.47 -29.93
CA LYS A 926 0.81 -32.03 -29.74
C LYS A 926 -0.59 -31.60 -30.19
N GLY A 927 -1.40 -31.10 -29.25
CA GLY A 927 -2.72 -30.50 -29.51
C GLY A 927 -3.97 -31.33 -29.20
N THR A 928 -3.87 -32.56 -28.67
CA THR A 928 -5.06 -33.45 -28.54
C THR A 928 -5.60 -33.69 -27.14
N GLY A 929 -4.92 -33.27 -26.08
CA GLY A 929 -5.51 -33.20 -24.72
C GLY A 929 -6.37 -34.39 -24.29
N ARG A 930 -5.91 -35.65 -24.45
CA ARG A 930 -6.34 -36.88 -23.73
C ARG A 930 -5.64 -38.14 -24.30
N GLY A 931 -4.99 -38.92 -23.42
CA GLY A 931 -4.85 -40.38 -23.46
C GLY A 931 -4.08 -41.12 -24.58
N TYR A 932 -2.86 -41.58 -24.22
CA TYR A 932 -2.09 -42.77 -24.63
C TYR A 932 -1.60 -42.99 -26.08
N LEU A 933 -0.26 -43.16 -26.17
CA LEU A 933 0.62 -43.83 -27.16
C LEU A 933 0.21 -43.88 -28.63
#